data_AF-A0A7Z0JA70-F1
#
_entry.id   AF-A0A7Z0JA70-F1
#
_cell.length_a   1.000
_cell.length_b   1.000
_cell.length_c   1.000
_cell.angle_alpha   90.00
_cell.angle_beta   90.00
_cell.angle_gamma   90.00
#
_symmetry.space_group_name_H-M   'P 1'
#
loop_
_entity.id
_entity.type
_entity.pdbx_description
1 polymer ?
#
loop_
_entity_poly.entity_id
_entity_poly.type
_entity_poly.pdbx_seq_one_letter_code
_entity_poly.pdbx_strand_id
1 'polypeptide(L)'
;MARGTEVIDGGGRSEPPHSDDPTTTKILDALVHAGLPAEVRSWVNAALWGDDALAALLEGERLPDVQPGAPAAPPPGRVRRAYLTGIRVQGFRGIGRPAELAFPPGPGLTVIVGRNGSGKSSFAEAAEAALTGRNPRWDAMPTGWRDGWRNLHYDERTEASVDIHIAGDTGPTRISRRWTGESVRSARGEVVHPNGETSALRTLDWGENLVRYRPFLSYDELGRTVTGRSAELYDTLTALLGLTGLAEAERRLAKVCDALAKRRDRPARESRLLVEALNGSSDPRAAQAVQILTGPTLDVEALRRIAADDGPADPAQHVVLRRLRRLSVPERVVMSDVVNELRGASMELAMAAGTKGDHAHGVVRLLEQALEHHKRHPTDTTCPTCSAPGAIGADWVRRANAQLRGLRAQAATAAAAYDRADAARDQARFLLSPTPSWLPPDSELGQVWALWESGSDIEDLAELAEHIESVGRKLRSAALSARRDAGERLEDPTDGWSELAERLSGWLDDAQDAIAARDTLAVAEAALTWLADQARALRAERLGPVAAQAEQVWFRLRQERHIDLQGMRLIGRGARRRVEVDVAVDGVGDQTSAPGLLSQGEFQALALSICLPRTLVDGNPFGFLLLDDPVQAMDTETVEGLATVLAEVGRHRQLIVFTHDTRLSDALRRLGLPAAIRTINRDAMSNVWLSDGDA
;
A
#
# COMPACT_ATOMS: atom_id res chain seq x y z
N MET A 1 24.60 -34.47 -35.47
CA MET A 1 24.12 -33.99 -34.15
C MET A 1 24.42 -32.50 -34.06
N ALA A 2 23.45 -31.66 -34.39
CA ALA A 2 23.53 -30.21 -34.19
C ALA A 2 22.15 -29.78 -33.66
N ARG A 3 22.09 -29.33 -32.41
CA ARG A 3 20.90 -28.75 -31.79
C ARG A 3 20.92 -27.27 -32.09
N GLY A 4 20.00 -26.81 -32.93
CA GLY A 4 19.66 -25.40 -33.08
C GLY A 4 18.64 -25.01 -32.01
N THR A 5 18.95 -23.96 -31.26
CA THR A 5 18.10 -23.38 -30.23
C THR A 5 17.15 -22.39 -30.91
N GLU A 6 15.87 -22.73 -31.00
CA GLU A 6 14.81 -21.78 -31.37
C GLU A 6 14.59 -20.80 -30.20
N VAL A 7 14.85 -19.53 -30.46
CA VAL A 7 14.45 -18.42 -29.61
C VAL A 7 12.98 -18.16 -29.89
N ILE A 8 12.13 -18.43 -28.89
CA ILE A 8 10.71 -18.10 -28.90
C ILE A 8 10.62 -16.59 -28.62
N ASP A 9 10.34 -15.82 -29.67
CA ASP A 9 10.03 -14.40 -29.62
C ASP A 9 8.62 -14.23 -29.02
N GLY A 10 8.55 -14.19 -27.69
CA GLY A 10 7.34 -13.95 -26.90
C GLY A 10 7.05 -12.46 -26.73
N GLY A 11 6.97 -11.72 -27.83
CA GLY A 11 6.56 -10.31 -27.85
C GLY A 11 5.14 -10.18 -28.35
N GLY A 12 4.15 -10.45 -27.49
CA GLY A 12 2.75 -10.13 -27.77
C GLY A 12 2.56 -8.62 -27.83
N ARG A 13 2.84 -8.01 -29.00
CA ARG A 13 2.42 -6.64 -29.31
C ARG A 13 0.89 -6.62 -29.28
N SER A 14 0.34 -6.00 -28.24
CA SER A 14 -1.07 -5.67 -28.17
C SER A 14 -1.44 -4.82 -29.38
N GLU A 15 -2.16 -5.42 -30.34
CA GLU A 15 -2.87 -4.64 -31.34
C GLU A 15 -3.79 -3.63 -30.62
N PRO A 16 -3.90 -2.38 -31.11
CA PRO A 16 -4.79 -1.41 -30.52
C PRO A 16 -6.20 -2.00 -30.52
N PRO A 17 -6.93 -1.99 -29.39
CA PRO A 17 -8.28 -2.53 -29.36
C PRO A 17 -9.12 -1.74 -30.37
N HIS A 18 -9.61 -2.44 -31.40
CA HIS A 18 -10.62 -1.90 -32.29
C HIS A 18 -11.84 -1.56 -31.43
N SER A 19 -12.05 -0.27 -31.13
CA SER A 19 -13.19 0.15 -30.35
C SER A 19 -14.40 0.21 -31.27
N ASP A 20 -15.18 -0.86 -31.32
CA ASP A 20 -16.52 -0.86 -31.91
C ASP A 20 -17.53 0.01 -31.10
N ASP A 21 -17.08 0.60 -29.98
CA ASP A 21 -17.89 1.50 -29.16
C ASP A 21 -17.93 2.93 -29.75
N PRO A 22 -19.10 3.40 -30.23
CA PRO A 22 -19.26 4.72 -30.84
C PRO A 22 -18.97 5.88 -29.88
N THR A 23 -19.01 5.62 -28.57
CA THR A 23 -18.64 6.59 -27.53
C THR A 23 -17.14 6.83 -27.54
N THR A 24 -16.37 5.75 -27.59
CA THR A 24 -14.91 5.79 -27.67
C THR A 24 -14.44 6.44 -28.97
N THR A 25 -15.05 6.11 -30.12
CA THR A 25 -14.75 6.75 -31.41
C THR A 25 -14.95 8.28 -31.35
N LYS A 26 -16.07 8.74 -30.80
CA LYS A 26 -16.36 10.18 -30.69
C LYS A 26 -15.34 10.92 -29.82
N ILE A 27 -14.83 10.28 -28.76
CA ILE A 27 -13.78 10.86 -27.90
C ILE A 27 -12.44 10.89 -28.62
N LEU A 28 -12.08 9.83 -29.34
CA LEU A 28 -10.86 9.78 -30.13
C LEU A 28 -10.86 10.86 -31.22
N ASP A 29 -11.99 11.05 -31.91
CA ASP A 29 -12.15 12.14 -32.88
C ASP A 29 -11.99 13.51 -32.21
N ALA A 30 -12.63 13.74 -31.06
CA ALA A 30 -12.48 14.98 -30.30
C ALA A 30 -11.02 15.20 -29.85
N LEU A 31 -10.30 14.13 -29.50
CA LEU A 31 -8.91 14.17 -29.04
C LEU A 31 -7.96 14.61 -30.16
N VAL A 32 -8.17 14.13 -31.39
CA VAL A 32 -7.38 14.51 -32.56
C VAL A 32 -7.50 16.01 -32.85
N HIS A 33 -8.69 16.60 -32.64
CA HIS A 33 -8.96 18.01 -32.93
C HIS A 33 -8.70 18.96 -31.73
N ALA A 34 -8.37 18.42 -30.55
CA ALA A 34 -8.22 19.22 -29.33
C ALA A 34 -6.92 20.02 -29.23
N GLY A 35 -5.92 19.76 -30.09
CA GLY A 35 -4.63 20.46 -30.07
C GLY A 35 -3.79 20.23 -28.81
N LEU A 36 -4.00 19.11 -28.10
CA LEU A 36 -3.29 18.77 -26.87
C LEU A 36 -1.85 18.29 -27.14
N PRO A 37 -0.92 18.49 -26.19
CA PRO A 37 0.42 17.89 -26.26
C PRO A 37 0.36 16.37 -26.44
N ALA A 38 1.32 15.79 -27.17
CA ALA A 38 1.34 14.35 -27.48
C ALA A 38 1.35 13.46 -26.22
N GLU A 39 2.02 13.90 -25.15
CA GLU A 39 2.06 13.18 -23.88
C GLU A 39 0.66 13.12 -23.24
N VAL A 40 -0.06 14.24 -23.21
CA VAL A 40 -1.45 14.31 -22.71
C VAL A 40 -2.38 13.41 -23.53
N ARG A 41 -2.25 13.41 -24.87
CA ARG A 41 -3.02 12.53 -25.76
C ARG A 41 -2.77 11.04 -25.45
N SER A 42 -1.52 10.68 -25.19
CA SER A 42 -1.13 9.30 -24.86
C SER A 42 -1.83 8.81 -23.58
N TRP A 43 -1.87 9.65 -22.54
CA TRP A 43 -2.58 9.33 -21.28
C TRP A 43 -4.08 9.13 -21.46
N VAL A 44 -4.72 9.94 -22.32
CA VAL A 44 -6.14 9.75 -22.67
C VAL A 44 -6.36 8.44 -23.41
N ASN A 45 -5.54 8.13 -24.41
CA ASN A 45 -5.62 6.88 -25.18
C ASN A 45 -5.45 5.66 -24.27
N ALA A 46 -4.45 5.68 -23.39
CA ALA A 46 -4.20 4.63 -22.41
C ALA A 46 -5.42 4.39 -21.51
N ALA A 47 -6.04 5.46 -21.01
CA ALA A 47 -7.22 5.35 -20.16
C ALA A 47 -8.41 4.70 -20.88
N LEU A 48 -8.57 4.96 -22.18
CA LEU A 48 -9.61 4.34 -23.02
C LEU A 48 -9.31 2.87 -23.32
N TRP A 49 -8.03 2.49 -23.44
CA TRP A 49 -7.60 1.12 -23.77
C TRP A 49 -7.59 0.18 -22.58
N GLY A 50 -7.38 0.69 -21.37
CA GLY A 50 -7.48 -0.09 -20.14
C GLY A 50 -6.26 0.02 -19.23
N ASP A 51 -6.26 -0.79 -18.19
CA ASP A 51 -5.25 -0.73 -17.12
C ASP A 51 -3.84 -1.11 -17.61
N ASP A 52 -3.73 -2.06 -18.54
CA ASP A 52 -2.44 -2.50 -19.11
C ASP A 52 -1.74 -1.37 -19.89
N ALA A 53 -2.50 -0.59 -20.66
CA ALA A 53 -1.96 0.54 -21.41
C ALA A 53 -1.51 1.69 -20.48
N LEU A 54 -2.22 1.90 -19.36
CA LEU A 54 -1.81 2.87 -18.34
C LEU A 54 -0.55 2.41 -17.60
N ALA A 55 -0.42 1.11 -17.33
CA ALA A 55 0.78 0.53 -16.73
C ALA A 55 2.00 0.70 -17.64
N ALA A 56 1.85 0.43 -18.94
CA ALA A 56 2.91 0.64 -19.94
C ALA A 56 3.40 2.09 -19.98
N LEU A 57 2.49 3.09 -19.93
CA LEU A 57 2.89 4.50 -19.85
C LEU A 57 3.64 4.84 -18.56
N LEU A 58 3.24 4.27 -17.42
CA LEU A 58 3.93 4.46 -16.15
C LEU A 58 5.35 3.88 -16.15
N GLU A 59 5.58 2.84 -16.95
CA GLU A 59 6.89 2.23 -17.18
C GLU A 59 7.74 2.98 -18.24
N GLY A 60 7.17 4.02 -18.87
CA GLY A 60 7.85 4.85 -19.88
C GLY A 60 7.76 4.29 -21.31
N GLU A 61 6.90 3.30 -21.55
CA GLU A 61 6.66 2.77 -22.89
C GLU A 61 5.88 3.77 -23.75
N ARG A 62 6.15 3.78 -25.06
CA ARG A 62 5.39 4.61 -26.01
C ARG A 62 4.23 3.80 -26.58
N LEU A 63 3.02 4.25 -26.29
CA LEU A 63 1.82 3.74 -26.96
C LEU A 63 1.76 4.28 -28.41
N PRO A 64 1.33 3.46 -29.39
CA PRO A 64 1.12 3.93 -30.75
C PRO A 64 0.01 5.00 -30.80
N ASP A 65 0.21 6.04 -31.61
CA ASP A 65 -0.79 7.09 -31.82
C ASP A 65 -1.98 6.48 -32.59
N VAL A 66 -3.19 6.67 -32.08
CA VAL A 66 -4.41 6.06 -32.65
C VAL A 66 -4.81 6.80 -33.91
N GLN A 67 -4.93 6.09 -35.03
CA GLN A 67 -5.67 6.62 -36.17
C GLN A 67 -7.16 6.36 -35.96
N PRO A 68 -8.04 7.34 -36.22
CA PRO A 68 -9.48 7.08 -36.21
C PRO A 68 -9.76 5.91 -37.16
N GLY A 69 -10.26 4.81 -36.59
CA GLY A 69 -10.71 3.66 -37.37
C GLY A 69 -11.83 4.07 -38.33
N ALA A 70 -11.95 3.34 -39.43
CA ALA A 70 -13.00 3.53 -40.42
C ALA A 70 -14.38 3.72 -39.76
N PRO A 71 -15.26 4.57 -40.33
CA PRO A 71 -16.53 4.95 -39.73
C PRO A 71 -17.29 3.73 -39.24
N ALA A 72 -17.75 3.82 -37.99
CA ALA A 72 -18.53 2.77 -37.33
C ALA A 72 -19.56 2.18 -38.29
N ALA A 73 -19.65 0.85 -38.30
CA ALA A 73 -20.66 0.13 -39.07
C ALA A 73 -22.05 0.78 -38.84
N PRO A 74 -22.89 0.88 -39.89
CA PRO A 74 -24.20 1.50 -39.77
C PRO A 74 -24.97 0.91 -38.58
N PRO A 75 -25.82 1.72 -37.92
CA PRO A 75 -26.54 1.29 -36.72
C PRO A 75 -27.19 -0.07 -36.99
N PRO A 76 -27.10 -1.03 -36.05
CA PRO A 76 -27.63 -2.36 -36.27
C PRO A 76 -29.08 -2.24 -36.75
N GLY A 77 -29.40 -2.97 -37.83
CA GLY A 77 -30.74 -3.02 -38.39
C GLY A 77 -31.79 -3.30 -37.31
N ARG A 78 -33.03 -2.84 -37.53
CA ARG A 78 -34.17 -2.91 -36.57
C ARG A 78 -34.01 -4.02 -35.54
N VAL A 79 -33.67 -3.64 -34.30
CA VAL A 79 -33.51 -4.59 -33.20
C VAL A 79 -34.77 -5.43 -33.07
N ARG A 80 -34.61 -6.76 -33.16
CA ARG A 80 -35.72 -7.72 -33.03
C ARG A 80 -36.19 -7.70 -31.57
N ARG A 81 -37.42 -7.25 -31.36
CA ARG A 81 -37.96 -7.10 -30.01
C ARG A 81 -38.36 -8.45 -29.41
N ALA A 82 -38.01 -8.64 -28.15
CA ALA A 82 -38.39 -9.78 -27.32
C ALA A 82 -39.63 -9.44 -26.48
N TYR A 83 -40.61 -10.33 -26.44
CA TYR A 83 -41.86 -10.18 -25.67
C TYR A 83 -42.01 -11.34 -24.70
N LEU A 84 -42.43 -11.06 -23.46
CA LEU A 84 -42.66 -12.08 -22.44
C LEU A 84 -44.02 -12.71 -22.68
N THR A 85 -44.07 -13.99 -23.06
CA THR A 85 -45.33 -14.71 -23.35
C THR A 85 -45.74 -15.65 -22.24
N GLY A 86 -44.83 -16.03 -21.33
CA GLY A 86 -45.15 -16.95 -20.24
C GLY A 86 -44.20 -16.80 -19.05
N ILE A 87 -44.73 -16.96 -17.84
CA ILE A 87 -43.96 -17.13 -16.60
C ILE A 87 -44.49 -18.39 -15.90
N ARG A 88 -43.62 -19.38 -15.66
CA ARG A 88 -43.94 -20.61 -14.90
C ARG A 88 -43.08 -20.68 -13.67
N VAL A 89 -43.70 -20.96 -12.53
CA VAL A 89 -43.02 -20.98 -11.23
C VAL A 89 -43.50 -22.17 -10.41
N GLN A 90 -42.56 -22.84 -9.75
CA GLN A 90 -42.84 -23.91 -8.80
C GLN A 90 -41.77 -23.96 -7.71
N GLY A 91 -42.17 -24.35 -6.49
CA GLY A 91 -41.28 -24.52 -5.34
C GLY A 91 -40.52 -23.25 -4.95
N PHE A 92 -41.00 -22.07 -5.35
CA PHE A 92 -40.28 -20.80 -5.26
C PHE A 92 -41.09 -19.77 -4.47
N ARG A 93 -40.51 -19.25 -3.40
CA ARG A 93 -41.08 -18.20 -2.54
C ARG A 93 -42.51 -18.56 -2.12
N GLY A 94 -43.50 -17.71 -2.44
CA GLY A 94 -44.90 -17.93 -2.08
C GLY A 94 -45.65 -18.93 -2.97
N ILE A 95 -44.99 -19.55 -3.96
CA ILE A 95 -45.59 -20.44 -4.96
C ILE A 95 -45.09 -21.87 -4.74
N GLY A 96 -46.02 -22.77 -4.43
CA GLY A 96 -45.76 -24.19 -4.17
C GLY A 96 -45.85 -25.03 -5.45
N ARG A 97 -47.06 -25.52 -5.76
CA ARG A 97 -47.33 -26.30 -6.98
C ARG A 97 -47.10 -25.46 -8.25
N PRO A 98 -46.85 -26.10 -9.42
CA PRO A 98 -46.63 -25.40 -10.67
C PRO A 98 -47.78 -24.44 -11.03
N ALA A 99 -47.44 -23.17 -11.21
CA ALA A 99 -48.36 -22.11 -11.60
C ALA A 99 -47.81 -21.36 -12.82
N GLU A 100 -48.70 -20.96 -13.72
CA GLU A 100 -48.36 -20.32 -15.00
C GLU A 100 -49.15 -19.03 -15.24
N LEU A 101 -48.47 -18.00 -15.74
CA LEU A 101 -49.04 -16.78 -16.27
C LEU A 101 -48.71 -16.68 -17.76
N ALA A 102 -49.72 -16.61 -18.63
CA ALA A 102 -49.54 -16.46 -20.07
C ALA A 102 -49.93 -15.06 -20.54
N PHE A 103 -49.16 -14.49 -21.47
CA PHE A 103 -49.34 -13.12 -21.97
C PHE A 103 -49.34 -13.10 -23.51
N PRO A 104 -50.16 -12.25 -24.14
CA PRO A 104 -50.11 -12.08 -25.59
C PRO A 104 -48.77 -11.46 -26.00
N PRO A 105 -48.10 -11.95 -27.06
CA PRO A 105 -46.91 -11.31 -27.59
C PRO A 105 -47.26 -9.98 -28.25
N GLY A 106 -46.57 -8.92 -27.88
CA GLY A 106 -46.74 -7.59 -28.50
C GLY A 106 -47.10 -6.49 -27.50
N PRO A 107 -47.18 -5.23 -27.97
CA PRO A 107 -47.57 -4.10 -27.13
C PRO A 107 -48.95 -4.28 -26.50
N GLY A 108 -49.09 -3.84 -25.25
CA GLY A 108 -50.34 -3.85 -24.51
C GLY A 108 -50.10 -3.73 -23.01
N LEU A 109 -51.12 -3.31 -22.26
CA LEU A 109 -51.07 -3.25 -20.80
C LEU A 109 -51.85 -4.44 -20.20
N THR A 110 -51.17 -5.26 -19.41
CA THR A 110 -51.77 -6.31 -18.58
C THR A 110 -51.59 -5.95 -17.11
N VAL A 111 -52.66 -5.93 -16.33
CA VAL A 111 -52.63 -5.67 -14.88
C VAL A 111 -53.10 -6.91 -14.13
N ILE A 112 -52.23 -7.43 -13.27
CA ILE A 112 -52.50 -8.57 -12.40
C ILE A 112 -52.73 -8.06 -10.98
N VAL A 113 -53.99 -8.15 -10.53
CA VAL A 113 -54.45 -7.65 -9.23
C VAL A 113 -54.61 -8.82 -8.26
N GLY A 114 -54.23 -8.65 -6.99
CA GLY A 114 -54.52 -9.66 -5.98
C GLY A 114 -54.13 -9.22 -4.58
N ARG A 115 -54.64 -9.89 -3.55
CA ARG A 115 -54.38 -9.53 -2.13
C ARG A 115 -52.88 -9.63 -1.78
N ASN A 116 -52.45 -8.94 -0.73
CA ASN A 116 -51.07 -9.08 -0.22
C ASN A 116 -50.76 -10.54 0.11
N GLY A 117 -49.59 -11.02 -0.34
CA GLY A 117 -49.18 -12.42 -0.19
C GLY A 117 -49.73 -13.41 -1.23
N SER A 118 -50.44 -12.96 -2.27
CA SER A 118 -51.02 -13.82 -3.32
C SER A 118 -50.02 -14.42 -4.33
N GLY A 119 -48.72 -14.09 -4.25
CA GLY A 119 -47.69 -14.60 -5.16
C GLY A 119 -47.27 -13.65 -6.30
N LYS A 120 -47.86 -12.44 -6.39
CA LYS A 120 -47.49 -11.37 -7.35
C LYS A 120 -45.98 -11.12 -7.46
N SER A 121 -45.36 -10.65 -6.38
CA SER A 121 -43.92 -10.41 -6.33
C SER A 121 -43.11 -11.70 -6.51
N SER A 122 -43.65 -12.87 -6.16
CA SER A 122 -42.98 -14.15 -6.43
C SER A 122 -42.89 -14.45 -7.92
N PHE A 123 -43.91 -14.12 -8.73
CA PHE A 123 -43.85 -14.20 -10.19
C PHE A 123 -42.90 -13.17 -10.79
N ALA A 124 -42.93 -11.93 -10.32
CA ALA A 124 -42.02 -10.88 -10.80
C ALA A 124 -40.55 -11.23 -10.52
N GLU A 125 -40.24 -11.61 -9.28
CA GLU A 125 -38.90 -12.04 -8.86
C GLU A 125 -38.46 -13.31 -9.60
N ALA A 126 -39.37 -14.26 -9.87
CA ALA A 126 -39.04 -15.47 -10.61
C ALA A 126 -38.68 -15.18 -12.07
N ALA A 127 -39.42 -14.28 -12.73
CA ALA A 127 -39.12 -13.87 -14.10
C ALA A 127 -37.77 -13.13 -14.19
N GLU A 128 -37.50 -12.22 -13.24
CA GLU A 128 -36.21 -11.53 -13.15
C GLU A 128 -35.07 -12.50 -12.89
N ALA A 129 -35.23 -13.42 -11.93
CA ALA A 129 -34.24 -14.43 -11.62
C ALA A 129 -33.96 -15.31 -12.83
N ALA A 130 -34.99 -15.76 -13.56
CA ALA A 130 -34.85 -16.57 -14.76
C ALA A 130 -33.97 -15.89 -15.82
N LEU A 131 -34.21 -14.61 -16.14
CA LEU A 131 -33.46 -13.88 -17.16
C LEU A 131 -32.07 -13.43 -16.69
N THR A 132 -31.96 -12.82 -15.52
CA THR A 132 -30.74 -12.12 -15.07
C THR A 132 -29.81 -13.02 -14.26
N GLY A 133 -30.36 -14.03 -13.57
CA GLY A 133 -29.62 -14.89 -12.64
C GLY A 133 -29.24 -14.23 -11.35
N ARG A 134 -29.77 -13.04 -11.12
CA ARG A 134 -29.65 -12.30 -9.88
C ARG A 134 -31.05 -12.03 -9.37
N ASN A 135 -31.12 -11.71 -8.08
CA ASN A 135 -32.32 -11.13 -7.50
C ASN A 135 -31.84 -9.98 -6.60
N PRO A 136 -32.15 -8.73 -6.93
CA PRO A 136 -31.68 -7.54 -6.20
C PRO A 136 -32.04 -7.52 -4.72
N ARG A 137 -33.07 -8.29 -4.31
CA ARG A 137 -33.45 -8.46 -2.91
C ARG A 137 -32.49 -9.39 -2.17
N TRP A 138 -31.99 -10.45 -2.79
CA TRP A 138 -31.12 -11.43 -2.14
C TRP A 138 -29.67 -10.96 -2.02
N ASP A 139 -29.20 -10.21 -3.02
CA ASP A 139 -27.85 -9.64 -3.03
C ASP A 139 -27.66 -8.59 -1.90
N ALA A 140 -28.77 -7.99 -1.44
CA ALA A 140 -28.78 -6.97 -0.39
C ALA A 140 -29.10 -7.52 1.03
N MET A 141 -29.51 -8.78 1.18
CA MET A 141 -29.99 -9.33 2.46
C MET A 141 -28.88 -10.04 3.27
N PRO A 142 -28.86 -9.88 4.62
CA PRO A 142 -28.00 -10.64 5.52
C PRO A 142 -28.23 -12.16 5.40
N THR A 143 -27.23 -12.97 5.75
CA THR A 143 -27.16 -14.41 5.46
C THR A 143 -28.39 -15.20 5.90
N GLY A 144 -29.02 -14.88 7.04
CA GLY A 144 -30.21 -15.58 7.56
C GLY A 144 -31.54 -15.30 6.85
N TRP A 145 -31.61 -14.31 5.95
CA TRP A 145 -32.79 -14.04 5.10
C TRP A 145 -32.67 -14.72 3.72
N ARG A 146 -31.51 -15.31 3.40
CA ARG A 146 -31.25 -16.05 2.16
C ARG A 146 -31.85 -17.46 2.15
N ASP A 147 -32.57 -17.86 3.19
CA ASP A 147 -33.21 -19.18 3.30
C ASP A 147 -34.69 -19.15 2.87
N GLY A 148 -35.29 -17.97 2.72
CA GLY A 148 -36.72 -17.77 2.39
C GLY A 148 -37.07 -17.77 0.90
N TRP A 149 -36.23 -18.33 0.02
CA TRP A 149 -36.48 -18.40 -1.43
C TRP A 149 -37.11 -19.72 -1.87
N ARG A 150 -36.93 -20.81 -1.11
CA ARG A 150 -37.64 -22.07 -1.33
C ARG A 150 -39.02 -22.00 -0.71
N ASN A 151 -40.01 -22.53 -1.42
CA ASN A 151 -41.34 -22.68 -0.83
C ASN A 151 -41.32 -23.76 0.25
N LEU A 152 -41.96 -23.49 1.40
CA LEU A 152 -42.00 -24.43 2.53
C LEU A 152 -43.02 -25.56 2.35
N HIS A 153 -43.95 -25.42 1.42
CA HIS A 153 -45.06 -26.35 1.19
C HIS A 153 -44.86 -27.23 -0.05
N TYR A 154 -43.71 -27.10 -0.73
CA TYR A 154 -43.40 -27.85 -1.94
C TYR A 154 -41.88 -28.02 -2.09
N ASP A 155 -41.40 -29.25 -1.89
CA ASP A 155 -39.98 -29.63 -1.85
C ASP A 155 -39.54 -30.48 -3.05
N GLU A 156 -40.46 -30.90 -3.93
CA GLU A 156 -40.16 -31.76 -5.08
C GLU A 156 -39.20 -31.09 -6.08
N ARG A 157 -39.46 -29.83 -6.45
CA ARG A 157 -38.65 -29.11 -7.44
C ARG A 157 -38.88 -27.60 -7.37
N THR A 158 -37.78 -26.85 -7.19
CA THR A 158 -37.76 -25.38 -7.26
C THR A 158 -37.23 -24.91 -8.62
N GLU A 159 -38.10 -24.26 -9.39
CA GLU A 159 -37.81 -23.80 -10.74
C GLU A 159 -38.63 -22.57 -11.13
N ALA A 160 -37.98 -21.67 -11.86
CA ALA A 160 -38.59 -20.52 -12.50
C ALA A 160 -38.28 -20.57 -13.99
N SER A 161 -39.30 -20.43 -14.84
CA SER A 161 -39.14 -20.42 -16.29
C SER A 161 -39.90 -19.26 -16.90
N VAL A 162 -39.34 -18.67 -17.95
CA VAL A 162 -40.00 -17.66 -18.77
C VAL A 162 -39.98 -18.08 -20.24
N ASP A 163 -41.08 -17.82 -20.93
CA ASP A 163 -41.18 -17.98 -22.38
C ASP A 163 -41.06 -16.60 -23.01
N ILE A 164 -40.09 -16.44 -23.91
CA ILE A 164 -39.85 -15.19 -24.63
C ILE A 164 -40.07 -15.39 -26.12
N HIS A 165 -40.94 -14.61 -26.72
CA HIS A 165 -41.12 -14.55 -28.16
C HIS A 165 -40.27 -13.43 -28.75
N ILE A 166 -39.29 -13.77 -29.59
CA ILE A 166 -38.49 -12.79 -30.33
C ILE A 166 -39.16 -12.56 -31.68
N ALA A 167 -39.45 -11.30 -32.00
CA ALA A 167 -40.14 -10.92 -33.22
C ALA A 167 -39.46 -11.51 -34.47
N GLY A 168 -40.18 -12.34 -35.23
CA GLY A 168 -39.70 -13.05 -36.41
C GLY A 168 -39.27 -14.51 -36.19
N ASP A 169 -39.26 -15.01 -34.95
CA ASP A 169 -39.03 -16.43 -34.68
C ASP A 169 -40.32 -17.24 -34.86
N THR A 170 -40.18 -18.52 -35.17
CA THR A 170 -41.29 -19.46 -35.40
C THR A 170 -41.98 -19.93 -34.11
N GLY A 171 -41.40 -19.66 -32.95
CA GLY A 171 -41.90 -20.08 -31.64
C GLY A 171 -41.20 -19.33 -30.50
N PRO A 172 -41.61 -19.57 -29.24
CA PRO A 172 -40.98 -18.95 -28.08
C PRO A 172 -39.68 -19.66 -27.68
N THR A 173 -38.70 -18.89 -27.23
CA THR A 173 -37.51 -19.37 -26.53
C THR A 173 -37.82 -19.50 -25.04
N ARG A 174 -37.64 -20.69 -24.46
CA ARG A 174 -37.87 -20.93 -23.03
C ARG A 174 -36.57 -20.81 -22.26
N ILE A 175 -36.56 -19.95 -21.25
CA ILE A 175 -35.42 -19.76 -20.35
C ILE A 175 -35.83 -20.27 -18.98
N SER A 176 -35.15 -21.29 -18.48
CA SER A 176 -35.45 -21.90 -17.18
C SER A 176 -34.26 -21.77 -16.23
N ARG A 177 -34.58 -21.66 -14.94
CA ARG A 177 -33.61 -21.77 -13.84
C ARG A 177 -34.10 -22.72 -12.79
N ARG A 178 -33.24 -23.70 -12.48
CA ARG A 178 -33.48 -24.72 -11.48
C ARG A 178 -32.46 -24.63 -10.37
N TRP A 179 -32.94 -24.71 -9.13
CA TRP A 179 -32.06 -24.74 -7.96
C TRP A 179 -31.98 -26.15 -7.38
N THR A 180 -30.77 -26.70 -7.30
CA THR A 180 -30.56 -28.10 -6.87
C THR A 180 -29.88 -28.22 -5.51
N GLY A 181 -29.34 -27.13 -4.95
CA GLY A 181 -28.65 -27.11 -3.66
C GLY A 181 -29.26 -26.10 -2.69
N GLU A 182 -28.88 -26.16 -1.43
CA GLU A 182 -29.47 -25.34 -0.34
C GLU A 182 -29.21 -23.84 -0.50
N SER A 183 -28.13 -23.48 -1.19
CA SER A 183 -27.84 -22.09 -1.52
C SER A 183 -28.63 -21.62 -2.74
N VAL A 184 -29.10 -20.37 -2.69
CA VAL A 184 -29.68 -19.66 -3.83
C VAL A 184 -28.71 -19.56 -5.02
N ARG A 185 -27.40 -19.69 -4.78
CA ARG A 185 -26.34 -19.73 -5.81
C ARG A 185 -26.25 -21.06 -6.55
N SER A 186 -26.97 -22.10 -6.12
CA SER A 186 -27.02 -23.40 -6.79
C SER A 186 -27.81 -23.39 -8.11
N ALA A 187 -28.37 -22.25 -8.51
CA ALA A 187 -29.16 -22.08 -9.70
C ALA A 187 -28.38 -22.49 -10.97
N ARG A 188 -28.95 -23.39 -11.76
CA ARG A 188 -28.49 -23.72 -13.11
C ARG A 188 -29.51 -23.18 -14.12
N GLY A 189 -29.01 -22.48 -15.13
CA GLY A 189 -29.82 -21.87 -16.18
C GLY A 189 -29.70 -22.64 -17.50
N GLU A 190 -30.84 -22.86 -18.15
CA GLU A 190 -30.98 -23.58 -19.41
C GLU A 190 -31.86 -22.74 -20.36
N VAL A 191 -31.53 -22.76 -21.65
CA VAL A 191 -32.30 -22.09 -22.71
C VAL A 191 -32.69 -23.15 -23.72
N VAL A 192 -33.99 -23.25 -24.02
CA VAL A 192 -34.52 -24.08 -25.09
C VAL A 192 -35.01 -23.17 -26.21
N HIS A 193 -34.38 -23.27 -27.37
CA HIS A 193 -34.67 -22.47 -28.56
C HIS A 193 -35.90 -23.00 -29.31
N PRO A 194 -36.49 -22.22 -30.25
CA PRO A 194 -37.66 -22.66 -31.00
C PRO A 194 -37.44 -23.93 -31.84
N ASN A 195 -36.19 -24.23 -32.20
CA ASN A 195 -35.78 -25.45 -32.91
C ASN A 195 -35.64 -26.69 -31.98
N GLY A 196 -35.85 -26.53 -30.67
CA GLY A 196 -35.67 -27.59 -29.66
C GLY A 196 -34.23 -27.78 -29.18
N GLU A 197 -33.28 -26.98 -29.68
CA GLU A 197 -31.89 -27.00 -29.23
C GLU A 197 -31.78 -26.38 -27.83
N THR A 198 -30.96 -27.00 -26.99
CA THR A 198 -30.67 -26.52 -25.65
C THR A 198 -29.30 -25.86 -25.58
N SER A 199 -29.23 -24.64 -25.05
CA SER A 199 -27.98 -23.95 -24.79
C SER A 199 -27.89 -23.40 -23.35
N ALA A 200 -26.68 -23.04 -22.93
CA ALA A 200 -26.48 -22.38 -21.64
C ALA A 200 -26.91 -20.91 -21.74
N LEU A 201 -27.50 -20.34 -20.69
CA LEU A 201 -28.00 -18.96 -20.72
C LEU A 201 -26.95 -17.90 -21.13
N ARG A 202 -25.67 -18.11 -20.80
CA ARG A 202 -24.56 -17.24 -21.23
C ARG A 202 -24.39 -17.12 -22.75
N THR A 203 -24.97 -18.04 -23.52
CA THR A 203 -24.93 -18.03 -24.99
C THR A 203 -26.03 -17.15 -25.59
N LEU A 204 -26.96 -16.67 -24.77
CA LEU A 204 -28.02 -15.76 -25.18
C LEU A 204 -27.45 -14.33 -25.22
N ASP A 205 -27.46 -13.71 -26.39
CA ASP A 205 -26.77 -12.44 -26.73
C ASP A 205 -27.40 -11.18 -26.08
N TRP A 206 -28.04 -11.35 -24.92
CA TRP A 206 -28.64 -10.26 -24.16
C TRP A 206 -27.76 -9.78 -23.01
N GLY A 207 -26.55 -10.33 -22.81
CA GLY A 207 -25.70 -10.10 -21.64
C GLY A 207 -25.63 -8.64 -21.18
N GLU A 208 -25.03 -7.75 -21.98
CA GLU A 208 -24.93 -6.33 -21.64
C GLU A 208 -26.28 -5.59 -21.76
N ASN A 209 -27.13 -6.03 -22.69
CA ASN A 209 -28.45 -5.42 -22.91
C ASN A 209 -29.37 -5.59 -21.70
N LEU A 210 -29.35 -6.74 -21.01
CA LEU A 210 -30.12 -7.01 -19.79
C LEU A 210 -29.69 -6.10 -18.64
N VAL A 211 -28.42 -5.69 -18.60
CA VAL A 211 -27.93 -4.73 -17.60
C VAL A 211 -28.33 -3.31 -18.02
N ARG A 212 -28.15 -2.96 -19.29
CA ARG A 212 -28.39 -1.61 -19.84
C ARG A 212 -29.86 -1.21 -19.83
N TYR A 213 -30.74 -2.10 -20.28
CA TYR A 213 -32.16 -1.80 -20.48
C TYR A 213 -33.10 -2.41 -19.44
N ARG A 214 -32.57 -3.35 -18.63
CA ARG A 214 -33.24 -4.17 -17.61
C ARG A 214 -34.78 -4.03 -17.57
N PRO A 215 -35.54 -5.01 -18.08
CA PRO A 215 -37.00 -4.92 -18.26
C PRO A 215 -37.80 -5.22 -16.98
N PHE A 216 -37.27 -4.87 -15.81
CA PHE A 216 -37.88 -5.12 -14.51
C PHE A 216 -37.86 -3.86 -13.67
N LEU A 217 -38.96 -3.60 -12.96
CA LEU A 217 -39.07 -2.47 -12.06
C LEU A 217 -39.84 -2.90 -10.81
N SER A 218 -39.14 -3.06 -9.69
CA SER A 218 -39.74 -3.46 -8.41
C SER A 218 -39.86 -2.29 -7.44
N TYR A 219 -40.78 -2.37 -6.48
CA TYR A 219 -40.92 -1.38 -5.42
C TYR A 219 -39.61 -1.10 -4.66
N ASP A 220 -38.89 -2.14 -4.21
CA ASP A 220 -37.63 -1.99 -3.48
C ASP A 220 -36.55 -1.26 -4.29
N GLU A 221 -36.63 -1.31 -5.62
CA GLU A 221 -35.72 -0.61 -6.52
C GLU A 221 -36.11 0.86 -6.64
N LEU A 222 -37.40 1.17 -6.87
CA LEU A 222 -37.92 2.53 -6.94
C LEU A 222 -37.57 3.34 -5.68
N GLY A 223 -37.69 2.72 -4.50
CA GLY A 223 -37.24 3.30 -3.23
C GLY A 223 -35.71 3.51 -3.15
N ARG A 224 -34.90 2.51 -3.52
CA ARG A 224 -33.43 2.54 -3.39
C ARG A 224 -32.74 3.49 -4.37
N THR A 225 -33.23 3.61 -5.60
CA THR A 225 -32.60 4.43 -6.66
C THR A 225 -32.47 5.90 -6.28
N VAL A 226 -33.31 6.43 -5.39
CA VAL A 226 -33.35 7.87 -5.11
C VAL A 226 -33.17 8.21 -3.60
N THR A 227 -33.46 7.31 -2.63
CA THR A 227 -33.42 7.66 -1.18
C THR A 227 -32.11 7.30 -0.48
N GLY A 228 -31.34 6.31 -0.98
CA GLY A 228 -30.26 5.70 -0.18
C GLY A 228 -28.89 5.62 -0.85
N ARG A 229 -28.82 5.50 -2.18
CA ARG A 229 -27.54 5.37 -2.91
C ARG A 229 -27.65 6.06 -4.26
N SER A 230 -27.46 7.37 -4.24
CA SER A 230 -27.42 8.22 -5.44
C SER A 230 -26.48 7.75 -6.56
N ALA A 231 -25.52 6.87 -6.25
CA ALA A 231 -24.62 6.25 -7.19
C ALA A 231 -25.28 5.17 -8.09
N GLU A 232 -26.28 4.42 -7.59
CA GLU A 232 -26.89 3.31 -8.34
C GLU A 232 -27.74 3.81 -9.52
N LEU A 233 -28.53 4.86 -9.30
CA LEU A 233 -29.27 5.52 -10.39
C LEU A 233 -28.32 6.18 -11.39
N TYR A 234 -27.24 6.80 -10.90
CA TYR A 234 -26.19 7.35 -11.75
C TYR A 234 -25.60 6.27 -12.67
N ASP A 235 -25.27 5.09 -12.11
CA ASP A 235 -24.69 3.99 -12.87
C ASP A 235 -25.69 3.41 -13.89
N THR A 236 -26.96 3.30 -13.50
CA THR A 236 -28.04 2.84 -14.39
C THR A 236 -28.23 3.78 -15.57
N LEU A 237 -28.30 5.10 -15.33
CA LEU A 237 -28.39 6.09 -16.39
C LEU A 237 -27.11 6.11 -17.24
N THR A 238 -25.93 6.03 -16.64
CA THR A 238 -24.66 5.94 -17.37
C THR A 238 -24.64 4.73 -18.31
N ALA A 239 -25.12 3.57 -17.85
CA ALA A 239 -25.25 2.37 -18.66
C ALA A 239 -26.26 2.54 -19.79
N LEU A 240 -27.46 3.08 -19.50
CA LEU A 240 -28.50 3.38 -20.50
C LEU A 240 -27.94 4.24 -21.63
N LEU A 241 -27.21 5.29 -21.28
CA LEU A 241 -26.61 6.23 -22.22
C LEU A 241 -25.40 5.65 -22.97
N GLY A 242 -24.95 4.43 -22.64
CA GLY A 242 -23.76 3.81 -23.24
C GLY A 242 -22.47 4.53 -22.88
N LEU A 243 -22.37 5.07 -21.65
CA LEU A 243 -21.23 5.86 -21.18
C LEU A 243 -20.37 5.10 -20.15
N THR A 244 -20.60 3.81 -19.96
CA THR A 244 -19.89 2.97 -18.97
C THR A 244 -18.39 2.92 -19.24
N GLY A 245 -17.98 2.73 -20.49
CA GLY A 245 -16.55 2.68 -20.86
C GLY A 245 -15.83 4.00 -20.56
N LEU A 246 -16.48 5.13 -20.86
CA LEU A 246 -15.96 6.46 -20.55
C LEU A 246 -15.84 6.71 -19.04
N ALA A 247 -16.88 6.34 -18.28
CA ALA A 247 -16.85 6.46 -16.83
C ALA A 247 -15.73 5.62 -16.20
N GLU A 248 -15.44 4.44 -16.77
CA GLU A 248 -14.34 3.59 -16.33
C GLU A 248 -12.98 4.19 -16.71
N ALA A 249 -12.82 4.73 -17.93
CA ALA A 249 -11.60 5.42 -18.34
C ALA A 249 -11.26 6.61 -17.41
N GLU A 250 -12.25 7.45 -17.06
CA GLU A 250 -12.09 8.52 -16.07
C GLU A 250 -11.67 7.98 -14.70
N ARG A 251 -12.25 6.85 -14.24
CA ARG A 251 -11.89 6.22 -12.96
C ARG A 251 -10.46 5.71 -12.94
N ARG A 252 -10.02 5.03 -13.99
CA ARG A 252 -8.65 4.50 -14.10
C ARG A 252 -7.63 5.63 -14.06
N LEU A 253 -7.84 6.67 -14.86
CA LEU A 253 -6.92 7.80 -14.92
C LEU A 253 -6.89 8.60 -13.61
N ALA A 254 -8.04 8.78 -12.95
CA ALA A 254 -8.10 9.39 -11.61
C ALA A 254 -7.33 8.57 -10.57
N LYS A 255 -7.45 7.24 -10.60
CA LYS A 255 -6.69 6.34 -9.71
C LYS A 255 -5.18 6.46 -9.92
N VAL A 256 -4.72 6.61 -11.16
CA VAL A 256 -3.30 6.86 -11.46
C VAL A 256 -2.84 8.21 -10.90
N CYS A 257 -3.61 9.28 -11.10
CA CYS A 257 -3.31 10.59 -10.53
C CYS A 257 -3.22 10.54 -9.00
N ASP A 258 -4.15 9.87 -8.33
CA ASP A 258 -4.14 9.69 -6.87
C ASP A 258 -2.89 8.92 -6.39
N ALA A 259 -2.46 7.90 -7.13
CA ALA A 259 -1.26 7.12 -6.81
C ALA A 259 0.03 7.96 -6.98
N LEU A 260 0.14 8.71 -8.08
CA LEU A 260 1.26 9.61 -8.34
C LEU A 260 1.32 10.75 -7.32
N ALA A 261 0.18 11.33 -6.94
CA ALA A 261 0.10 12.35 -5.89
C ALA A 261 0.59 11.82 -4.53
N LYS A 262 0.23 10.58 -4.17
CA LYS A 262 0.75 9.93 -2.95
C LYS A 262 2.27 9.75 -2.98
N ARG A 263 2.84 9.32 -4.12
CA ARG A 263 4.30 9.19 -4.31
C ARG A 263 4.99 10.55 -4.18
N ARG A 264 4.49 11.57 -4.87
CA ARG A 264 4.96 12.97 -4.76
C ARG A 264 4.99 13.49 -3.33
N ASP A 265 3.94 13.21 -2.55
CA ASP A 265 3.78 13.78 -1.20
C ASP A 265 4.49 12.98 -0.10
N ARG A 266 4.93 11.75 -0.39
CA ARG A 266 5.50 10.82 0.60
C ARG A 266 6.75 11.39 1.31
N PRO A 267 7.77 11.93 0.63
CA PRO A 267 8.97 12.44 1.28
C PRO A 267 8.69 13.58 2.26
N ALA A 268 7.72 14.44 1.94
CA ALA A 268 7.31 15.54 2.80
C ALA A 268 6.60 15.07 4.08
N ARG A 269 5.94 13.91 4.05
CA ARG A 269 5.29 13.32 5.25
C ARG A 269 6.31 12.63 6.14
N GLU A 270 7.30 11.97 5.56
CA GLU A 270 8.30 11.18 6.27
C GLU A 270 9.49 12.03 6.78
N SER A 271 9.77 13.17 6.14
CA SER A 271 10.89 14.06 6.50
C SER A 271 10.89 14.49 7.97
N ARG A 272 9.71 14.76 8.55
CA ARG A 272 9.60 15.16 9.95
C ARG A 272 10.09 14.07 10.91
N LEU A 273 9.68 12.82 10.67
CA LEU A 273 10.08 11.67 11.50
C LEU A 273 11.56 11.32 11.30
N LEU A 274 12.10 11.52 10.09
CA LEU A 274 13.51 11.35 9.80
C LEU A 274 14.37 12.39 10.54
N VAL A 275 14.00 13.67 10.46
CA VAL A 275 14.73 14.75 11.15
C VAL A 275 14.69 14.58 12.66
N GLU A 276 13.56 14.14 13.23
CA GLU A 276 13.45 13.83 14.66
C GLU A 276 14.41 12.70 15.07
N ALA A 277 14.48 11.62 14.28
CA ALA A 277 15.39 10.52 14.55
C ALA A 277 16.87 10.92 14.41
N LEU A 278 17.22 11.71 13.39
CA LEU A 278 18.59 12.18 13.19
C LEU A 278 19.04 13.12 14.31
N ASN A 279 18.16 14.01 14.80
CA ASN A 279 18.47 14.87 15.94
C ASN A 279 18.66 14.10 17.26
N GLY A 280 18.12 12.88 17.37
CA GLY A 280 18.31 12.00 18.52
C GLY A 280 19.67 11.31 18.57
N SER A 281 20.46 11.38 17.48
CA SER A 281 21.78 10.76 17.38
C SER A 281 22.90 11.73 17.76
N SER A 282 23.94 11.21 18.41
CA SER A 282 25.19 11.94 18.67
C SER A 282 26.19 11.88 17.50
N ASP A 283 25.88 11.16 16.42
CA ASP A 283 26.78 11.02 15.28
C ASP A 283 26.92 12.34 14.49
N PRO A 284 28.15 12.79 14.17
CA PRO A 284 28.36 14.03 13.42
C PRO A 284 27.72 14.02 12.03
N ARG A 285 27.58 12.85 11.39
CA ARG A 285 26.90 12.67 10.10
C ARG A 285 25.41 12.98 10.22
N ALA A 286 24.78 12.61 11.34
CA ALA A 286 23.37 12.92 11.58
C ALA A 286 23.13 14.43 11.67
N ALA A 287 23.99 15.16 12.37
CA ALA A 287 23.92 16.62 12.44
C ALA A 287 24.11 17.28 11.06
N GLN A 288 25.04 16.79 10.23
CA GLN A 288 25.24 17.27 8.86
C GLN A 288 24.02 16.97 7.97
N ALA A 289 23.45 15.77 8.08
CA ALA A 289 22.25 15.40 7.33
C ALA A 289 21.05 16.32 7.68
N VAL A 290 20.85 16.63 8.97
CA VAL A 290 19.79 17.57 9.41
C VAL A 290 20.00 18.96 8.84
N GLN A 291 21.23 19.48 8.83
CA GLN A 291 21.52 20.79 8.24
C GLN A 291 21.17 20.86 6.75
N ILE A 292 21.46 19.80 5.99
CA ILE A 292 21.14 19.77 4.55
C ILE A 292 19.63 19.59 4.34
N LEU A 293 18.98 18.71 5.11
CA LEU A 293 17.53 18.46 5.03
C LEU A 293 16.68 19.68 5.40
N THR A 294 17.15 20.50 6.33
CA THR A 294 16.44 21.71 6.79
C THR A 294 16.92 23.01 6.13
N GLY A 295 17.95 22.91 5.29
CA GLY A 295 18.53 24.04 4.57
C GLY A 295 17.61 24.59 3.46
N PRO A 296 17.93 25.78 2.93
CA PRO A 296 17.15 26.42 1.86
C PRO A 296 17.26 25.68 0.51
N THR A 297 18.33 24.91 0.31
CA THR A 297 18.58 24.11 -0.90
C THR A 297 18.91 22.69 -0.50
N LEU A 298 18.13 21.72 -0.99
CA LEU A 298 18.36 20.31 -0.75
C LEU A 298 19.45 19.76 -1.69
N ASP A 299 20.62 19.46 -1.15
CA ASP A 299 21.69 18.77 -1.86
C ASP A 299 21.56 17.25 -1.68
N VAL A 300 20.86 16.62 -2.63
CA VAL A 300 20.60 15.16 -2.62
C VAL A 300 21.90 14.35 -2.71
N GLU A 301 22.91 14.85 -3.44
CA GLU A 301 24.16 14.12 -3.64
C GLU A 301 25.07 14.19 -2.41
N ALA A 302 25.06 15.32 -1.69
CA ALA A 302 25.70 15.40 -0.38
C ALA A 302 25.05 14.44 0.63
N LEU A 303 23.72 14.36 0.69
CA LEU A 303 23.01 13.43 1.59
C LEU A 303 23.29 11.97 1.26
N ARG A 304 23.37 11.60 -0.02
CA ARG A 304 23.76 10.24 -0.43
C ARG A 304 25.17 9.88 0.02
N ARG A 305 26.13 10.80 -0.11
CA ARG A 305 27.50 10.57 0.38
C ARG A 305 27.54 10.36 1.89
N ILE A 306 26.74 11.13 2.63
CA ILE A 306 26.62 10.97 4.09
C ILE A 306 26.00 9.60 4.42
N ALA A 307 24.92 9.21 3.75
CA ALA A 307 24.25 7.93 3.99
C ALA A 307 25.12 6.72 3.60
N ALA A 308 25.94 6.85 2.55
CA ALA A 308 26.86 5.80 2.13
C ALA A 308 28.15 5.69 2.97
N ASP A 309 28.37 6.62 3.91
CA ASP A 309 29.53 6.60 4.79
C ASP A 309 29.37 5.52 5.87
N ASP A 310 30.04 4.39 5.66
CA ASP A 310 30.15 3.25 6.59
C ASP A 310 31.37 3.36 7.53
N GLY A 311 32.02 4.52 7.55
CA GLY A 311 33.18 4.80 8.36
C GLY A 311 32.88 4.88 9.86
N PRO A 312 33.93 4.86 10.69
CA PRO A 312 33.78 5.00 12.13
C PRO A 312 33.28 6.40 12.51
N ALA A 313 32.42 6.49 13.52
CA ALA A 313 31.86 7.76 14.00
C ALA A 313 32.97 8.77 14.44
N ASP A 314 34.04 8.26 15.05
CA ASP A 314 35.27 9.01 15.34
C ASP A 314 36.49 8.25 14.78
N PRO A 315 37.05 8.68 13.63
CA PRO A 315 38.24 8.06 13.05
C PRO A 315 39.47 8.09 13.96
N ALA A 316 39.65 9.14 14.77
CA ALA A 316 40.79 9.27 15.67
C ALA A 316 40.68 8.28 16.83
N GLN A 317 39.50 8.19 17.45
CA GLN A 317 39.23 7.19 18.50
C GLN A 317 39.36 5.76 17.97
N HIS A 318 38.88 5.50 16.75
CA HIS A 318 38.99 4.19 16.11
C HIS A 318 40.44 3.72 15.91
N VAL A 319 41.38 4.64 15.64
CA VAL A 319 42.82 4.33 15.61
C VAL A 319 43.32 3.91 16.99
N VAL A 320 42.90 4.59 18.06
CA VAL A 320 43.25 4.24 19.45
C VAL A 320 42.71 2.86 19.81
N LEU A 321 41.44 2.55 19.50
CA LEU A 321 40.83 1.24 19.76
C LEU A 321 41.59 0.10 19.05
N ARG A 322 42.00 0.30 17.78
CA ARG A 322 42.82 -0.68 17.04
C ARG A 322 44.18 -0.93 17.70
N ARG A 323 44.80 0.12 18.26
CA ARG A 323 46.06 -0.01 19.02
C ARG A 323 45.85 -0.71 20.35
N LEU A 324 44.80 -0.35 21.10
CA LEU A 324 44.41 -1.01 22.34
C LEU A 324 44.19 -2.51 22.15
N ARG A 325 43.45 -2.94 21.13
CA ARG A 325 43.20 -4.37 20.84
C ARG A 325 44.48 -5.19 20.68
N ARG A 326 45.54 -4.58 20.14
CA ARG A 326 46.86 -5.18 19.88
C ARG A 326 47.89 -4.93 20.99
N LEU A 327 47.52 -4.21 22.05
CA LEU A 327 48.43 -3.83 23.12
C LEU A 327 48.95 -5.06 23.85
N SER A 328 50.27 -5.13 24.00
CA SER A 328 50.96 -6.13 24.80
C SER A 328 51.50 -5.51 26.08
N VAL A 329 51.37 -6.24 27.19
CA VAL A 329 51.95 -5.89 28.50
C VAL A 329 52.82 -7.06 28.97
N PRO A 330 53.81 -6.84 29.85
CA PRO A 330 54.66 -7.90 30.36
C PRO A 330 53.87 -9.11 30.89
N GLU A 331 54.31 -10.31 30.53
CA GLU A 331 53.65 -11.53 30.97
C GLU A 331 53.85 -11.78 32.46
N ARG A 332 52.87 -12.46 33.09
CA ARG A 332 52.94 -12.78 34.52
C ARG A 332 54.22 -13.54 34.87
N VAL A 333 54.61 -14.50 34.02
CA VAL A 333 55.80 -15.34 34.25
C VAL A 333 57.06 -14.47 34.27
N VAL A 334 57.24 -13.63 33.24
CA VAL A 334 58.38 -12.72 33.12
C VAL A 334 58.46 -11.76 34.31
N MET A 335 57.34 -11.17 34.74
CA MET A 335 57.34 -10.30 35.92
C MET A 335 57.68 -11.07 37.19
N SER A 336 57.15 -12.29 37.38
CA SER A 336 57.47 -13.13 38.53
C SER A 336 58.94 -13.53 38.56
N ASP A 337 59.55 -13.82 37.41
CA ASP A 337 60.97 -14.15 37.30
C ASP A 337 61.85 -12.96 37.71
N VAL A 338 61.55 -11.75 37.23
CA VAL A 338 62.27 -10.54 37.63
C VAL A 338 62.06 -10.20 39.10
N VAL A 339 60.85 -10.34 39.63
CA VAL A 339 60.57 -10.16 41.07
C VAL A 339 61.37 -11.14 41.92
N ASN A 340 61.47 -12.40 41.51
CA ASN A 340 62.27 -13.40 42.21
C ASN A 340 63.77 -13.06 42.15
N GLU A 341 64.26 -12.59 41.01
CA GLU A 341 65.66 -12.20 40.84
C GLU A 341 66.01 -10.96 41.69
N LEU A 342 65.16 -9.94 41.71
CA LEU A 342 65.31 -8.75 42.56
C LEU A 342 65.33 -9.12 44.05
N ARG A 343 64.39 -9.96 44.50
CA ARG A 343 64.33 -10.43 45.89
C ARG A 343 65.57 -11.27 46.26
N GLY A 344 66.03 -12.12 45.34
CA GLY A 344 67.25 -12.92 45.50
C GLY A 344 68.49 -12.05 45.63
N ALA A 345 68.67 -11.08 44.72
CA ALA A 345 69.78 -10.14 44.76
C ALA A 345 69.74 -9.24 46.01
N SER A 346 68.56 -8.80 46.43
CA SER A 346 68.36 -8.04 47.68
C SER A 346 68.80 -8.83 48.91
N MET A 347 68.47 -10.13 48.98
CA MET A 347 68.88 -11.01 50.07
C MET A 347 70.41 -11.20 50.09
N GLU A 348 71.03 -11.44 48.94
CA GLU A 348 72.48 -11.61 48.84
C GLU A 348 73.26 -10.34 49.20
N LEU A 349 72.76 -9.15 48.81
CA LEU A 349 73.31 -7.88 49.27
C LEU A 349 73.21 -7.71 50.77
N ALA A 350 72.04 -8.03 51.36
CA ALA A 350 71.85 -7.96 52.81
C ALA A 350 72.78 -8.93 53.57
N MET A 351 73.06 -10.11 53.01
CA MET A 351 74.01 -11.07 53.57
C MET A 351 75.47 -10.63 53.42
N ALA A 352 75.81 -9.93 52.33
CA ALA A 352 77.15 -9.41 52.10
C ALA A 352 77.45 -8.18 52.96
N ALA A 353 76.45 -7.34 53.24
CA ALA A 353 76.59 -6.08 53.95
C ALA A 353 77.31 -6.23 55.30
N GLY A 354 78.34 -5.40 55.53
CA GLY A 354 79.09 -5.39 56.78
C GLY A 354 80.06 -6.57 56.97
N THR A 355 80.17 -7.47 55.98
CA THR A 355 81.18 -8.54 56.00
C THR A 355 82.57 -8.00 55.65
N LYS A 356 83.62 -8.78 55.95
CA LYS A 356 84.99 -8.46 55.50
C LYS A 356 85.11 -8.37 53.98
N GLY A 357 84.31 -9.16 53.25
CA GLY A 357 84.28 -9.15 51.79
C GLY A 357 83.65 -7.89 51.22
N ASP A 358 82.61 -7.36 51.87
CA ASP A 358 81.96 -6.09 51.52
C ASP A 358 82.90 -4.89 51.72
N HIS A 359 83.57 -4.81 52.87
CA HIS A 359 84.62 -3.81 53.08
C HIS A 359 85.74 -3.94 52.03
N ALA A 360 86.19 -5.16 51.70
CA ALA A 360 87.18 -5.38 50.65
C ALA A 360 86.68 -4.94 49.27
N HIS A 361 85.41 -5.18 48.94
CA HIS A 361 84.78 -4.75 47.69
C HIS A 361 84.75 -3.22 47.57
N GLY A 362 84.35 -2.51 48.63
CA GLY A 362 84.37 -1.05 48.68
C GLY A 362 85.77 -0.48 48.43
N VAL A 363 86.79 -1.04 49.08
CA VAL A 363 88.19 -0.64 48.86
C VAL A 363 88.67 -0.96 47.44
N VAL A 364 88.29 -2.12 46.89
CA VAL A 364 88.61 -2.50 45.49
C VAL A 364 88.04 -1.48 44.51
N ARG A 365 86.75 -1.11 44.63
CA ARG A 365 86.12 -0.10 43.75
C ARG A 365 86.81 1.26 43.83
N LEU A 366 87.14 1.72 45.04
CA LEU A 366 87.84 3.00 45.25
C LEU A 366 89.22 3.00 44.59
N LEU A 367 89.99 1.92 44.77
CA LEU A 367 91.32 1.79 44.16
C LEU A 367 91.24 1.70 42.63
N GLU A 368 90.28 0.97 42.08
CA GLU A 368 90.08 0.86 40.63
C GLU A 368 89.68 2.20 39.99
N GLN A 369 88.76 2.94 40.62
CA GLN A 369 88.40 4.28 40.18
C GLN A 369 89.58 5.25 40.25
N ALA A 370 90.35 5.23 41.35
CA ALA A 370 91.53 6.08 41.50
C ALA A 370 92.63 5.73 40.47
N LEU A 371 92.84 4.44 40.18
CA LEU A 371 93.78 4.00 39.16
C LEU A 371 93.34 4.41 37.75
N GLU A 372 92.05 4.29 37.42
CA GLU A 372 91.53 4.71 36.13
C GLU A 372 91.61 6.23 35.95
N HIS A 373 91.35 7.00 37.03
CA HIS A 373 91.55 8.44 37.02
C HIS A 373 93.01 8.82 36.73
N HIS A 374 93.97 8.21 37.43
CA HIS A 374 95.39 8.42 37.18
C HIS A 374 95.81 8.01 35.76
N LYS A 375 95.27 6.91 35.24
CA LYS A 375 95.53 6.46 33.86
C LYS A 375 95.08 7.48 32.82
N ARG A 376 93.97 8.18 33.06
CA ARG A 376 93.48 9.27 32.18
C ARG A 376 94.25 10.57 32.35
N HIS A 377 94.82 10.81 33.53
CA HIS A 377 95.55 12.03 33.89
C HIS A 377 96.93 11.73 34.49
N PRO A 378 97.86 11.17 33.71
CA PRO A 378 99.13 10.64 34.23
C PRO A 378 100.09 11.70 34.79
N THR A 379 99.92 12.97 34.39
CA THR A 379 100.74 14.09 34.86
C THR A 379 100.25 14.70 36.18
N ASP A 380 99.00 14.42 36.58
CA ASP A 380 98.48 14.87 37.87
C ASP A 380 98.76 13.81 38.93
N THR A 381 99.59 14.19 39.90
CA THR A 381 100.04 13.28 40.98
C THR A 381 99.50 13.70 42.33
N THR A 382 98.67 14.74 42.38
CA THR A 382 98.05 15.23 43.61
C THR A 382 96.85 14.36 43.95
N CYS A 383 96.69 13.97 45.22
CA CYS A 383 95.50 13.24 45.64
C CYS A 383 94.29 14.19 45.67
N PRO A 384 93.19 13.91 44.93
CA PRO A 384 92.03 14.80 44.90
C PRO A 384 91.22 14.79 46.19
N THR A 385 91.40 13.81 47.09
CA THR A 385 90.64 13.71 48.34
C THR A 385 91.30 14.46 49.50
N CYS A 386 92.61 14.32 49.66
CA CYS A 386 93.36 14.95 50.75
C CYS A 386 94.32 16.06 50.29
N SER A 387 94.32 16.39 48.99
CA SER A 387 95.18 17.41 48.37
C SER A 387 96.68 17.19 48.54
N ALA A 388 97.12 15.97 48.93
CA ALA A 388 98.52 15.67 49.14
C ALA A 388 99.28 15.62 47.80
N PRO A 389 100.33 16.44 47.59
CA PRO A 389 101.10 16.44 46.35
C PRO A 389 101.95 15.18 46.21
N GLY A 390 102.03 14.62 44.99
CA GLY A 390 102.79 13.40 44.70
C GLY A 390 102.21 12.09 45.27
N ALA A 391 101.03 12.15 45.89
CA ALA A 391 100.40 11.02 46.56
C ALA A 391 99.90 9.91 45.59
N ILE A 392 99.57 10.27 44.34
CA ILE A 392 99.10 9.34 43.29
C ILE A 392 100.16 9.25 42.18
N GLY A 393 101.41 8.95 42.56
CA GLY A 393 102.52 8.73 41.63
C GLY A 393 102.72 7.26 41.23
N ALA A 394 103.73 6.97 40.41
CA ALA A 394 104.05 5.62 39.93
C ALA A 394 104.23 4.58 41.06
N ASP A 395 104.77 5.00 42.21
CA ASP A 395 104.94 4.16 43.39
C ASP A 395 103.61 3.81 44.06
N TRP A 396 102.68 4.76 44.10
CA TRP A 396 101.32 4.51 44.58
C TRP A 396 100.60 3.54 43.65
N VAL A 397 100.72 3.70 42.32
CA VAL A 397 100.14 2.77 41.34
C VAL A 397 100.63 1.34 41.57
N ARG A 398 101.93 1.14 41.84
CA ARG A 398 102.47 -0.20 42.16
C ARG A 398 101.85 -0.78 43.43
N ARG A 399 101.73 0.01 44.50
CA ARG A 399 101.13 -0.42 45.78
C ARG A 399 99.63 -0.72 45.65
N ALA A 400 98.88 0.16 44.99
CA ALA A 400 97.45 -0.02 44.72
C ALA A 400 97.18 -1.30 43.93
N ASN A 401 97.97 -1.57 42.87
CA ASN A 401 97.86 -2.81 42.11
C ASN A 401 98.20 -4.07 42.94
N ALA A 402 99.16 -3.99 43.86
CA ALA A 402 99.47 -5.10 44.77
C ALA A 402 98.33 -5.35 45.78
N GLN A 403 97.76 -4.28 46.32
CA GLN A 403 96.63 -4.33 47.24
C GLN A 403 95.37 -4.89 46.56
N LEU A 404 95.09 -4.50 45.30
CA LEU A 404 94.01 -5.07 44.49
C LEU A 404 94.16 -6.58 44.30
N ARG A 405 95.37 -7.09 44.00
CA ARG A 405 95.60 -8.54 43.88
C ARG A 405 95.26 -9.30 45.16
N GLY A 406 95.53 -8.72 46.33
CA GLY A 406 95.22 -9.34 47.63
C GLY A 406 93.73 -9.26 48.00
N LEU A 407 93.08 -8.13 47.72
CA LEU A 407 91.69 -7.88 48.12
C LEU A 407 90.65 -8.52 47.20
N ARG A 408 90.97 -8.76 45.91
CA ARG A 408 90.02 -9.34 44.94
C ARG A 408 89.46 -10.69 45.38
N ALA A 409 90.30 -11.57 45.92
CA ALA A 409 89.84 -12.88 46.41
C ALA A 409 88.89 -12.75 47.62
N GLN A 410 89.10 -11.74 48.47
CA GLN A 410 88.23 -11.47 49.63
C GLN A 410 86.92 -10.78 49.21
N ALA A 411 86.98 -9.92 48.19
CA ALA A 411 85.84 -9.17 47.67
C ALA A 411 84.92 -9.99 46.75
N ALA A 412 85.35 -11.16 46.26
CA ALA A 412 84.68 -11.89 45.18
C ALA A 412 83.18 -12.16 45.44
N THR A 413 82.82 -12.63 46.64
CA THR A 413 81.42 -12.92 46.99
C THR A 413 80.56 -11.65 47.06
N ALA A 414 81.09 -10.58 47.65
CA ALA A 414 80.37 -9.30 47.73
C ALA A 414 80.24 -8.65 46.35
N ALA A 415 81.31 -8.69 45.54
CA ALA A 415 81.29 -8.19 44.17
C ALA A 415 80.23 -8.89 43.32
N ALA A 416 80.15 -10.23 43.40
CA ALA A 416 79.11 -10.99 42.70
C ALA A 416 77.69 -10.60 43.14
N ALA A 417 77.47 -10.31 44.43
CA ALA A 417 76.17 -9.84 44.92
C ALA A 417 75.80 -8.44 44.40
N TYR A 418 76.77 -7.51 44.33
CA TYR A 418 76.57 -6.19 43.71
C TYR A 418 76.33 -6.29 42.20
N ASP A 419 77.11 -7.08 41.48
CA ASP A 419 76.95 -7.28 40.04
C ASP A 419 75.57 -7.91 39.72
N ARG A 420 75.12 -8.87 40.54
CA ARG A 420 73.79 -9.47 40.43
C ARG A 420 72.67 -8.45 40.70
N ALA A 421 72.83 -7.61 41.72
CA ALA A 421 71.88 -6.55 42.04
C ALA A 421 71.76 -5.51 40.93
N ASP A 422 72.87 -5.10 40.33
CA ASP A 422 72.89 -4.17 39.20
C ASP A 422 72.22 -4.81 37.96
N ALA A 423 72.54 -6.08 37.66
CA ALA A 423 71.88 -6.83 36.59
C ALA A 423 70.37 -6.99 36.81
N ALA A 424 69.94 -7.28 38.04
CA ALA A 424 68.53 -7.40 38.40
C ALA A 424 67.78 -6.06 38.24
N ARG A 425 68.42 -4.94 38.62
CA ARG A 425 67.88 -3.59 38.39
C ARG A 425 67.72 -3.28 36.92
N ASP A 426 68.69 -3.64 36.09
CA ASP A 426 68.62 -3.38 34.65
C ASP A 426 67.53 -4.23 33.98
N GLN A 427 67.35 -5.48 34.39
CA GLN A 427 66.23 -6.32 33.94
C GLN A 427 64.88 -5.72 34.34
N ALA A 428 64.76 -5.23 35.56
CA ALA A 428 63.56 -4.56 36.05
C ALA A 428 63.24 -3.29 35.27
N ARG A 429 64.23 -2.41 35.06
CA ARG A 429 64.08 -1.17 34.27
C ARG A 429 63.66 -1.45 32.82
N PHE A 430 64.14 -2.55 32.23
CA PHE A 430 63.70 -2.97 30.89
C PHE A 430 62.20 -3.33 30.84
N LEU A 431 61.64 -3.88 31.93
CA LEU A 431 60.19 -4.16 32.02
C LEU A 431 59.33 -2.90 32.21
N LEU A 432 59.89 -1.87 32.86
CA LEU A 432 59.22 -0.60 33.17
C LEU A 432 59.18 0.33 31.96
N SER A 433 58.52 -0.12 30.88
CA SER A 433 58.39 0.63 29.64
C SER A 433 57.59 1.92 29.81
N PRO A 434 57.99 3.02 29.14
CA PRO A 434 57.30 4.29 29.24
C PRO A 434 55.89 4.24 28.66
N THR A 435 55.04 5.15 29.11
CA THR A 435 53.64 5.24 28.68
C THR A 435 53.56 5.58 27.19
N PRO A 436 52.83 4.80 26.35
CA PRO A 436 52.70 5.10 24.93
C PRO A 436 52.01 6.44 24.67
N SER A 437 52.58 7.30 23.81
CA SER A 437 52.06 8.66 23.54
C SER A 437 50.65 8.74 22.95
N TRP A 438 50.13 7.63 22.43
CA TRP A 438 48.78 7.54 21.87
C TRP A 438 47.73 7.09 22.89
N LEU A 439 48.15 6.66 24.08
CA LEU A 439 47.26 6.23 25.14
C LEU A 439 46.72 7.47 25.87
N PRO A 440 45.39 7.64 26.00
CA PRO A 440 44.84 8.79 26.71
C PRO A 440 45.30 8.80 28.19
N PRO A 441 45.94 9.87 28.67
CA PRO A 441 46.50 9.92 30.03
C PRO A 441 45.43 9.80 31.11
N ASP A 442 44.23 10.35 30.84
CA ASP A 442 43.11 10.32 31.78
C ASP A 442 42.37 8.98 31.83
N SER A 443 42.67 8.05 30.92
CA SER A 443 42.07 6.70 30.94
C SER A 443 42.58 5.88 32.12
N GLU A 444 41.78 4.93 32.61
CA GLU A 444 42.19 4.01 33.68
C GLU A 444 43.52 3.33 33.37
N LEU A 445 43.69 2.83 32.13
CA LEU A 445 44.92 2.22 31.68
C LEU A 445 46.09 3.22 31.62
N GLY A 446 45.85 4.45 31.17
CA GLY A 446 46.86 5.52 31.14
C GLY A 446 47.40 5.84 32.53
N GLN A 447 46.51 5.99 33.51
CA GLN A 447 46.88 6.26 34.91
C GLN A 447 47.67 5.10 35.53
N VAL A 448 47.26 3.86 35.28
CA VAL A 448 47.95 2.67 35.78
C VAL A 448 49.31 2.48 35.10
N TRP A 449 49.45 2.83 33.82
CA TRP A 449 50.72 2.76 33.10
C TRP A 449 51.70 3.84 33.59
N ALA A 450 51.24 5.05 33.86
CA ALA A 450 52.07 6.08 34.45
C ALA A 450 52.61 5.65 35.84
N LEU A 451 51.78 4.97 36.63
CA LEU A 451 52.23 4.36 37.88
C LEU A 451 53.22 3.22 37.65
N TRP A 452 53.06 2.41 36.60
CA TRP A 452 54.04 1.39 36.24
C TRP A 452 55.40 2.01 35.94
N GLU A 453 55.42 3.02 35.07
CA GLU A 453 56.61 3.77 34.64
C GLU A 453 57.38 4.42 35.81
N SER A 454 56.67 4.93 36.83
CA SER A 454 57.31 5.54 38.00
C SER A 454 58.16 4.59 38.84
N GLY A 455 58.07 3.27 38.60
CA GLY A 455 58.96 2.29 39.23
C GLY A 455 60.43 2.44 38.82
N SER A 456 60.70 3.13 37.70
CA SER A 456 62.06 3.30 37.17
C SER A 456 62.95 4.16 38.07
N ASP A 457 62.33 4.99 38.90
CA ASP A 457 62.97 5.86 39.90
C ASP A 457 63.25 5.14 41.23
N ILE A 458 62.78 3.89 41.42
CA ILE A 458 62.98 3.14 42.66
C ILE A 458 64.38 2.51 42.67
N GLU A 459 65.20 2.87 43.67
CA GLU A 459 66.57 2.35 43.83
C GLU A 459 66.64 1.07 44.66
N ASP A 460 65.75 0.93 45.66
CA ASP A 460 65.68 -0.24 46.54
C ASP A 460 65.10 -1.46 45.82
N LEU A 461 65.80 -2.59 45.92
CA LEU A 461 65.43 -3.81 45.19
C LEU A 461 64.14 -4.45 45.70
N ALA A 462 63.87 -4.38 47.00
CA ALA A 462 62.67 -4.97 47.60
C ALA A 462 61.43 -4.13 47.28
N GLU A 463 61.55 -2.80 47.36
CA GLU A 463 60.51 -1.86 46.93
C GLU A 463 60.22 -1.99 45.43
N LEU A 464 61.26 -2.12 44.59
CA LEU A 464 61.10 -2.32 43.15
C LEU A 464 60.40 -3.66 42.84
N ALA A 465 60.72 -4.72 43.57
CA ALA A 465 60.05 -6.01 43.43
C ALA A 465 58.56 -5.94 43.81
N GLU A 466 58.22 -5.26 44.91
CA GLU A 466 56.83 -5.06 45.34
C GLU A 466 56.05 -4.18 44.37
N HIS A 467 56.69 -3.15 43.81
CA HIS A 467 56.11 -2.31 42.75
C HIS A 467 55.77 -3.14 41.51
N ILE A 468 56.72 -3.94 41.01
CA ILE A 468 56.52 -4.80 39.85
C ILE A 468 55.39 -5.81 40.10
N GLU A 469 55.32 -6.40 41.29
CA GLU A 469 54.30 -7.40 41.64
C GLU A 469 52.90 -6.78 41.80
N SER A 470 52.80 -5.63 42.46
CA SER A 470 51.52 -4.98 42.79
C SER A 470 50.96 -4.19 41.60
N VAL A 471 51.77 -3.30 41.02
CA VAL A 471 51.36 -2.43 39.90
C VAL A 471 51.29 -3.24 38.60
N GLY A 472 52.19 -4.22 38.40
CA GLY A 472 52.15 -5.09 37.22
C GLY A 472 50.87 -5.93 37.13
N ARG A 473 50.31 -6.36 38.27
CA ARG A 473 48.99 -7.00 38.31
C ARG A 473 47.88 -6.06 37.87
N LYS A 474 47.87 -4.82 38.38
CA LYS A 474 46.88 -3.80 38.00
C LYS A 474 46.99 -3.45 36.51
N LEU A 475 48.21 -3.25 36.01
CA LEU A 475 48.50 -2.96 34.60
C LEU A 475 47.94 -4.05 33.69
N ARG A 476 48.18 -5.32 34.01
CA ARG A 476 47.63 -6.44 33.24
C ARG A 476 46.11 -6.47 33.25
N SER A 477 45.49 -6.23 34.39
CA SER A 477 44.03 -6.20 34.50
C SER A 477 43.42 -5.08 33.65
N ALA A 478 43.95 -3.85 33.79
CA ALA A 478 43.50 -2.69 33.03
C ALA A 478 43.71 -2.89 31.51
N ALA A 479 44.85 -3.46 31.10
CA ALA A 479 45.13 -3.74 29.70
C ALA A 479 44.20 -4.80 29.12
N LEU A 480 43.85 -5.84 29.89
CA LEU A 480 42.89 -6.86 29.45
C LEU A 480 41.48 -6.29 29.31
N SER A 481 41.04 -5.44 30.25
CA SER A 481 39.74 -4.75 30.15
C SER A 481 39.69 -3.85 28.93
N ALA A 482 40.69 -2.96 28.77
CA ALA A 482 40.76 -2.05 27.64
C ALA A 482 40.83 -2.78 26.29
N ARG A 483 41.49 -3.96 26.23
CA ARG A 483 41.49 -4.82 25.04
C ARG A 483 40.13 -5.40 24.71
N ARG A 484 39.38 -5.84 25.72
CA ARG A 484 38.01 -6.36 25.55
C ARG A 484 37.08 -5.24 25.10
N ASP A 485 37.07 -4.12 25.81
CA ASP A 485 36.19 -2.98 25.50
C ASP A 485 36.49 -2.41 24.10
N ALA A 486 37.76 -2.34 23.73
CA ALA A 486 38.14 -1.96 22.37
C ALA A 486 37.77 -3.02 21.33
N GLY A 487 37.75 -4.29 21.69
CA GLY A 487 37.26 -5.37 20.84
C GLY A 487 35.77 -5.20 20.52
N GLU A 488 34.94 -5.04 21.56
CA GLU A 488 33.50 -4.86 21.46
C GLU A 488 33.14 -3.61 20.63
N ARG A 489 33.78 -2.46 20.89
CA ARG A 489 33.54 -1.22 20.11
C ARG A 489 34.05 -1.27 18.67
N LEU A 490 34.94 -2.21 18.34
CA LEU A 490 35.40 -2.40 16.95
C LEU A 490 34.47 -3.32 16.14
N GLU A 491 33.51 -4.00 16.77
CA GLU A 491 32.51 -4.82 16.09
C GLU A 491 31.38 -3.97 15.46
N ASP A 492 30.97 -2.89 16.13
CA ASP A 492 30.13 -1.84 15.54
C ASP A 492 30.90 -0.51 15.49
N PRO A 493 31.72 -0.27 14.45
CA PRO A 493 32.49 0.97 14.32
C PRO A 493 31.59 2.19 14.07
N THR A 494 30.34 1.99 13.65
CA THR A 494 29.41 3.05 13.26
C THR A 494 28.64 3.64 14.43
N ASP A 495 28.67 2.99 15.60
CA ASP A 495 27.98 3.41 16.83
C ASP A 495 26.48 3.69 16.58
N GLY A 496 25.81 2.77 15.87
CA GLY A 496 24.37 2.88 15.54
C GLY A 496 24.01 3.79 14.35
N TRP A 497 24.99 4.39 13.64
CA TRP A 497 24.71 5.20 12.44
C TRP A 497 24.09 4.37 11.29
N SER A 498 24.43 3.09 11.17
CA SER A 498 23.96 2.21 10.08
C SER A 498 22.44 2.22 9.89
N GLU A 499 21.66 2.14 10.97
CA GLU A 499 20.19 2.17 10.90
C GLU A 499 19.67 3.54 10.40
N LEU A 500 20.30 4.63 10.84
CA LEU A 500 19.92 5.98 10.40
C LEU A 500 20.33 6.24 8.95
N ALA A 501 21.46 5.68 8.51
CA ALA A 501 21.92 5.71 7.13
C ALA A 501 20.96 4.98 6.18
N GLU A 502 20.45 3.81 6.57
CA GLU A 502 19.43 3.09 5.80
C GLU A 502 18.13 3.90 5.69
N ARG A 503 17.67 4.48 6.80
CA ARG A 503 16.47 5.33 6.80
C ARG A 503 16.64 6.59 5.95
N LEU A 504 17.82 7.22 5.99
CA LEU A 504 18.14 8.37 5.14
C LEU A 504 18.20 7.96 3.66
N SER A 505 18.78 6.80 3.34
CA SER A 505 18.84 6.27 1.97
C SER A 505 17.44 5.99 1.42
N GLY A 506 16.57 5.32 2.19
CA GLY A 506 15.19 5.08 1.78
C GLY A 506 14.41 6.37 1.53
N TRP A 507 14.61 7.39 2.38
CA TRP A 507 14.01 8.71 2.15
C TRP A 507 14.54 9.39 0.89
N LEU A 508 15.84 9.24 0.57
CA LEU A 508 16.43 9.79 -0.65
C LEU A 508 15.81 9.13 -1.90
N ASP A 509 15.64 7.81 -1.89
CA ASP A 509 14.98 7.09 -2.98
C ASP A 509 13.54 7.58 -3.18
N ASP A 510 12.78 7.73 -2.08
CA ASP A 510 11.43 8.30 -2.12
C ASP A 510 11.43 9.75 -2.62
N ALA A 511 12.43 10.57 -2.24
CA ALA A 511 12.56 11.95 -2.71
C ALA A 511 12.82 12.04 -4.22
N GLN A 512 13.59 11.10 -4.77
CA GLN A 512 13.81 11.01 -6.22
C GLN A 512 12.57 10.53 -6.95
N ASP A 513 11.90 9.51 -6.42
CA ASP A 513 10.65 9.01 -6.95
C ASP A 513 9.58 10.10 -7.00
N ALA A 514 9.50 10.95 -5.96
CA ALA A 514 8.59 12.06 -5.89
C ALA A 514 8.80 13.11 -7.00
N ILE A 515 10.06 13.35 -7.42
CA ILE A 515 10.35 14.26 -8.53
C ILE A 515 9.81 13.69 -9.85
N ALA A 516 10.11 12.43 -10.15
CA ALA A 516 9.62 11.76 -11.35
C ALA A 516 8.07 11.66 -11.36
N ALA A 517 7.48 11.36 -10.19
CA ALA A 517 6.04 11.30 -10.01
C ALA A 517 5.38 12.68 -10.20
N ARG A 518 6.00 13.77 -9.76
CA ARG A 518 5.48 15.14 -9.94
C ARG A 518 5.35 15.50 -11.42
N ASP A 519 6.40 15.25 -12.20
CA ASP A 519 6.43 15.63 -13.61
C ASP A 519 5.42 14.79 -14.42
N THR A 520 5.31 13.49 -14.10
CA THR A 520 4.29 12.60 -14.68
C THR A 520 2.87 12.98 -14.27
N LEU A 521 2.66 13.36 -13.00
CA LEU A 521 1.36 13.73 -12.46
C LEU A 521 0.78 14.95 -13.19
N ALA A 522 1.60 15.96 -13.47
CA ALA A 522 1.13 17.17 -14.16
C ALA A 522 0.49 16.86 -15.53
N VAL A 523 1.11 15.94 -16.29
CA VAL A 523 0.59 15.51 -17.60
C VAL A 523 -0.68 14.66 -17.43
N ALA A 524 -0.70 13.74 -16.47
CA ALA A 524 -1.85 12.88 -16.21
C ALA A 524 -3.07 13.68 -15.70
N GLU A 525 -2.86 14.71 -14.87
CA GLU A 525 -3.92 15.61 -14.39
C GLU A 525 -4.51 16.46 -15.52
N ALA A 526 -3.69 16.92 -16.46
CA ALA A 526 -4.16 17.60 -17.66
C ALA A 526 -5.03 16.68 -18.53
N ALA A 527 -4.60 15.42 -18.71
CA ALA A 527 -5.38 14.41 -19.44
C ALA A 527 -6.71 14.10 -18.74
N LEU A 528 -6.70 13.95 -17.42
CA LEU A 528 -7.90 13.71 -16.61
C LEU A 528 -8.90 14.87 -16.69
N THR A 529 -8.39 16.10 -16.66
CA THR A 529 -9.22 17.30 -16.76
C THR A 529 -9.92 17.34 -18.10
N TRP A 530 -9.17 17.17 -19.19
CA TRP A 530 -9.72 17.15 -20.54
C TRP A 530 -10.74 16.03 -20.75
N LEU A 531 -10.39 14.78 -20.39
CA LEU A 531 -11.26 13.62 -20.57
C LEU A 531 -12.58 13.81 -19.82
N ALA A 532 -12.51 14.39 -18.63
CA ALA A 532 -13.70 14.58 -17.83
C ALA A 532 -14.59 15.74 -18.29
N ASP A 533 -14.01 16.78 -18.90
CA ASP A 533 -14.79 17.82 -19.57
C ASP A 533 -15.53 17.26 -20.79
N GLN A 534 -14.86 16.41 -21.59
CA GLN A 534 -15.51 15.67 -22.69
C GLN A 534 -16.62 14.75 -22.17
N ALA A 535 -16.36 14.02 -21.08
CA ALA A 535 -17.35 13.15 -20.48
C ALA A 535 -18.55 13.94 -19.92
N ARG A 536 -18.33 15.13 -19.36
CA ARG A 536 -19.42 16.02 -18.93
C ARG A 536 -20.28 16.48 -20.11
N ALA A 537 -19.65 16.90 -21.21
CA ALA A 537 -20.35 17.33 -22.42
C ALA A 537 -21.18 16.19 -23.02
N LEU A 538 -20.61 15.00 -23.15
CA LEU A 538 -21.29 13.84 -23.73
C LEU A 538 -22.42 13.31 -22.85
N ARG A 539 -22.25 13.34 -21.52
CA ARG A 539 -23.34 13.05 -20.56
C ARG A 539 -24.51 14.01 -20.77
N ALA A 540 -24.26 15.31 -20.84
CA ALA A 540 -25.32 16.30 -21.04
C ALA A 540 -26.06 16.11 -22.37
N GLU A 541 -25.31 15.88 -23.45
CA GLU A 541 -25.86 15.62 -24.80
C GLU A 541 -26.79 14.40 -24.83
N ARG A 542 -26.35 13.25 -24.28
CA ARG A 542 -27.14 12.01 -24.32
C ARG A 542 -28.27 12.00 -23.28
N LEU A 543 -28.10 12.68 -22.14
CA LEU A 543 -29.12 12.73 -21.08
C LEU A 543 -30.28 13.64 -21.44
N GLY A 544 -30.06 14.73 -22.21
CA GLY A 544 -31.07 15.73 -22.54
C GLY A 544 -32.41 15.14 -23.04
N PRO A 545 -32.42 14.25 -24.06
CA PRO A 545 -33.66 13.62 -24.54
C PRO A 545 -34.37 12.77 -23.48
N VAL A 546 -33.61 12.05 -22.65
CA VAL A 546 -34.16 11.20 -21.58
C VAL A 546 -34.76 12.07 -20.47
N ALA A 547 -34.09 13.17 -20.12
CA ALA A 547 -34.57 14.14 -19.14
C ALA A 547 -35.87 14.80 -19.60
N ALA A 548 -35.96 15.21 -20.87
CA ALA A 548 -37.19 15.80 -21.42
C ALA A 548 -38.37 14.81 -21.42
N GLN A 549 -38.12 13.53 -21.69
CA GLN A 549 -39.17 12.50 -21.58
C GLN A 549 -39.57 12.25 -20.12
N ALA A 550 -38.61 12.25 -19.20
CA ALA A 550 -38.90 12.11 -17.78
C ALA A 550 -39.74 13.28 -17.25
N GLU A 551 -39.45 14.51 -17.67
CA GLU A 551 -40.26 15.70 -17.37
C GLU A 551 -41.71 15.57 -17.88
N GLN A 552 -41.91 15.07 -19.10
CA GLN A 552 -43.26 14.82 -19.64
C GLN A 552 -44.03 13.77 -18.85
N VAL A 553 -43.35 12.69 -18.41
CA VAL A 553 -43.97 11.66 -17.59
C VAL A 553 -44.29 12.22 -16.20
N TRP A 554 -43.37 12.97 -15.59
CA TRP A 554 -43.58 13.65 -14.31
C TRP A 554 -44.80 14.57 -14.35
N PHE A 555 -44.92 15.40 -15.39
CA PHE A 555 -46.05 16.29 -15.60
C PHE A 555 -47.40 15.56 -15.61
N ARG A 556 -47.44 14.32 -16.12
CA ARG A 556 -48.65 13.49 -16.15
C ARG A 556 -48.91 12.73 -14.85
N LEU A 557 -47.88 12.48 -14.05
CA LEU A 557 -47.99 11.74 -12.79
C LEU A 557 -48.33 12.63 -11.60
N ARG A 558 -47.91 13.90 -11.58
CA ARG A 558 -48.07 14.80 -10.43
C ARG A 558 -49.54 15.17 -10.14
N GLN A 559 -49.87 15.27 -8.84
CA GLN A 559 -51.12 15.88 -8.36
C GLN A 559 -51.06 17.42 -8.37
N GLU A 560 -50.04 17.99 -7.74
CA GLU A 560 -49.98 19.41 -7.41
C GLU A 560 -49.17 20.19 -8.45
N ARG A 561 -49.73 21.32 -8.93
CA ARG A 561 -49.10 22.21 -9.94
C ARG A 561 -47.86 22.94 -9.42
N HIS A 562 -47.47 22.69 -8.18
CA HIS A 562 -46.49 23.48 -7.46
C HIS A 562 -45.07 22.96 -7.66
N ILE A 563 -44.87 21.68 -8.03
CA ILE A 563 -43.53 21.09 -8.19
C ILE A 563 -43.23 20.76 -9.66
N ASP A 564 -42.35 21.55 -10.27
CA ASP A 564 -41.86 21.35 -11.65
C ASP A 564 -40.47 20.71 -11.66
N LEU A 565 -40.27 19.71 -12.52
CA LEU A 565 -38.94 19.17 -12.82
C LEU A 565 -38.29 20.03 -13.91
N GLN A 566 -37.26 20.80 -13.57
CA GLN A 566 -36.61 21.74 -14.50
C GLN A 566 -35.41 21.11 -15.24
N GLY A 567 -34.85 20.03 -14.71
CA GLY A 567 -33.69 19.39 -15.31
C GLY A 567 -33.16 18.21 -14.52
N MET A 568 -32.32 17.42 -15.19
CA MET A 568 -31.61 16.30 -14.57
C MET A 568 -30.17 16.31 -15.06
N ARG A 569 -29.21 16.21 -14.13
CA ARG A 569 -27.77 16.26 -14.39
C ARG A 569 -27.06 15.11 -13.69
N LEU A 570 -26.11 14.49 -14.40
CA LEU A 570 -25.20 13.50 -13.82
C LEU A 570 -23.96 14.23 -13.30
N ILE A 571 -23.79 14.29 -11.98
CA ILE A 571 -22.70 15.04 -11.34
C ILE A 571 -21.84 14.15 -10.43
N GLY A 572 -20.64 14.65 -10.11
CA GLY A 572 -19.67 13.95 -9.28
C GLY A 572 -18.96 12.79 -10.00
N ARG A 573 -17.95 12.24 -9.33
CA ARG A 573 -17.15 11.09 -9.77
C ARG A 573 -16.90 10.13 -8.61
N GLY A 574 -16.52 8.89 -8.92
CA GLY A 574 -16.19 7.90 -7.90
C GLY A 574 -17.31 7.72 -6.88
N ALA A 575 -16.99 7.72 -5.58
CA ALA A 575 -17.96 7.57 -4.50
C ALA A 575 -18.94 8.75 -4.34
N ARG A 576 -18.65 9.92 -4.93
CA ARG A 576 -19.50 11.14 -4.83
C ARG A 576 -20.45 11.32 -6.02
N ARG A 577 -20.47 10.36 -6.96
CA ARG A 577 -21.33 10.43 -8.16
C ARG A 577 -22.81 10.32 -7.78
N ARG A 578 -23.63 11.18 -8.36
CA ARG A 578 -25.08 11.23 -8.11
C ARG A 578 -25.85 11.83 -9.29
N VAL A 579 -27.12 11.47 -9.36
CA VAL A 579 -28.09 12.20 -10.18
C VAL A 579 -28.57 13.40 -9.39
N GLU A 580 -28.42 14.59 -9.95
CA GLU A 580 -29.01 15.81 -9.43
C GLU A 580 -30.26 16.10 -10.26
N VAL A 581 -31.40 16.19 -9.59
CA VAL A 581 -32.68 16.57 -10.20
C VAL A 581 -32.98 17.98 -9.73
N ASP A 582 -33.12 18.90 -10.68
CA ASP A 582 -33.45 20.29 -10.44
C ASP A 582 -34.98 20.39 -10.38
N VAL A 583 -35.49 20.82 -9.23
CA VAL A 583 -36.93 20.89 -8.94
C VAL A 583 -37.27 22.33 -8.54
N ALA A 584 -38.33 22.90 -9.10
CA ALA A 584 -38.84 24.21 -8.71
C ALA A 584 -40.17 24.08 -7.97
N VAL A 585 -40.34 24.89 -6.92
CA VAL A 585 -41.57 24.96 -6.13
C VAL A 585 -42.22 26.33 -6.35
N ASP A 586 -43.49 26.37 -6.76
CA ASP A 586 -44.26 27.60 -6.97
C ASP A 586 -43.63 28.62 -7.94
N GLY A 587 -42.86 28.14 -8.93
CA GLY A 587 -42.14 29.01 -9.87
C GLY A 587 -40.97 29.78 -9.25
N VAL A 588 -40.68 29.57 -7.96
CA VAL A 588 -39.46 30.06 -7.29
C VAL A 588 -38.40 28.98 -7.45
N GLY A 589 -37.46 29.21 -8.38
CA GLY A 589 -36.35 28.30 -8.64
C GLY A 589 -35.28 28.42 -7.57
N ASP A 590 -35.46 27.76 -6.43
CA ASP A 590 -34.34 27.51 -5.52
C ASP A 590 -33.59 26.27 -6.03
N GLN A 591 -32.34 26.46 -6.45
CA GLN A 591 -31.46 25.40 -6.99
C GLN A 591 -30.96 24.46 -5.88
N THR A 592 -31.87 23.88 -5.09
CA THR A 592 -31.55 22.92 -4.03
C THR A 592 -31.95 21.52 -4.45
N SER A 593 -30.98 20.60 -4.38
CA SER A 593 -31.20 19.17 -4.66
C SER A 593 -32.31 18.64 -3.73
N ALA A 594 -33.41 18.18 -4.33
CA ALA A 594 -34.72 18.08 -3.68
C ALA A 594 -35.14 16.72 -3.06
N PRO A 595 -34.26 15.80 -2.55
CA PRO A 595 -34.79 14.63 -1.85
C PRO A 595 -35.57 14.96 -0.57
N GLY A 596 -35.30 16.10 0.07
CA GLY A 596 -35.92 16.50 1.35
C GLY A 596 -37.25 17.25 1.25
N LEU A 597 -37.68 17.61 0.02
CA LEU A 597 -38.89 18.41 -0.22
C LEU A 597 -40.06 17.59 -0.77
N LEU A 598 -39.80 16.36 -1.25
CA LEU A 598 -40.81 15.50 -1.86
C LEU A 598 -41.44 14.56 -0.81
N SER A 599 -42.76 14.41 -0.86
CA SER A 599 -43.46 13.34 -0.14
C SER A 599 -43.09 11.95 -0.68
N GLN A 600 -43.39 10.89 0.08
CA GLN A 600 -43.08 9.52 -0.34
C GLN A 600 -43.78 9.12 -1.65
N GLY A 601 -44.99 9.66 -1.92
CA GLY A 601 -45.72 9.41 -3.17
C GLY A 601 -45.14 10.17 -4.37
N GLU A 602 -44.79 11.44 -4.20
CA GLU A 602 -44.14 12.24 -5.24
C GLU A 602 -42.76 11.67 -5.58
N PHE A 603 -42.05 11.21 -4.58
CA PHE A 603 -40.78 10.53 -4.75
C PHE A 603 -40.91 9.27 -5.63
N GLN A 604 -41.95 8.46 -5.40
CA GLN A 604 -42.24 7.28 -6.20
C GLN A 604 -42.60 7.65 -7.64
N ALA A 605 -43.39 8.71 -7.83
CA ALA A 605 -43.72 9.25 -9.15
C ALA A 605 -42.46 9.72 -9.90
N LEU A 606 -41.49 10.32 -9.20
CA LEU A 606 -40.23 10.78 -9.80
C LEU A 606 -39.40 9.59 -10.28
N ALA A 607 -39.27 8.55 -9.47
CA ALA A 607 -38.57 7.34 -9.86
C ALA A 607 -39.20 6.68 -11.10
N LEU A 608 -40.53 6.61 -11.18
CA LEU A 608 -41.24 6.11 -12.36
C LEU A 608 -41.03 7.00 -13.58
N SER A 609 -41.00 8.32 -13.41
CA SER A 609 -40.76 9.27 -14.50
C SER A 609 -39.38 9.10 -15.14
N ILE A 610 -38.36 8.73 -14.35
CA ILE A 610 -37.00 8.47 -14.85
C ILE A 610 -36.90 7.06 -15.44
N CYS A 611 -37.59 6.08 -14.86
CA CYS A 611 -37.49 4.68 -15.24
C CYS A 611 -38.30 4.34 -16.50
N LEU A 612 -39.53 4.83 -16.64
CA LEU A 612 -40.41 4.46 -17.76
C LEU A 612 -39.87 4.85 -19.15
N PRO A 613 -39.33 6.06 -19.38
CA PRO A 613 -38.76 6.45 -20.67
C PRO A 613 -37.67 5.52 -21.18
N ARG A 614 -36.93 4.85 -20.28
CA ARG A 614 -35.87 3.88 -20.65
C ARG A 614 -36.39 2.74 -21.54
N THR A 615 -37.66 2.39 -21.37
CA THR A 615 -38.30 1.33 -22.18
C THR A 615 -38.55 1.78 -23.61
N LEU A 616 -38.63 3.08 -23.87
CA LEU A 616 -38.95 3.65 -25.17
C LEU A 616 -37.70 3.97 -26.01
N VAL A 617 -36.51 3.93 -25.41
CA VAL A 617 -35.24 4.20 -26.09
C VAL A 617 -35.02 3.28 -27.30
N ASP A 618 -34.54 3.86 -28.39
CA ASP A 618 -34.16 3.13 -29.60
C ASP A 618 -33.01 2.15 -29.33
N GLY A 619 -33.07 0.99 -29.95
CA GLY A 619 -32.09 -0.09 -29.73
C GLY A 619 -32.41 -1.00 -28.54
N ASN A 620 -33.41 -0.70 -27.70
CA ASN A 620 -33.83 -1.59 -26.61
C ASN A 620 -34.45 -2.89 -27.18
N PRO A 621 -33.80 -4.07 -26.99
CA PRO A 621 -34.30 -5.35 -27.49
C PRO A 621 -35.49 -5.89 -26.68
N PHE A 622 -35.72 -5.40 -25.47
CA PHE A 622 -36.85 -5.81 -24.65
C PHE A 622 -38.09 -5.01 -25.06
N GLY A 623 -39.01 -5.70 -25.71
CA GLY A 623 -40.34 -5.20 -26.03
C GLY A 623 -41.26 -5.14 -24.81
N PHE A 624 -40.83 -5.64 -23.64
CA PHE A 624 -41.63 -5.75 -22.43
C PHE A 624 -41.01 -5.05 -21.22
N LEU A 625 -41.85 -4.69 -20.24
CA LEU A 625 -41.46 -4.23 -18.91
C LEU A 625 -42.40 -4.84 -17.86
N LEU A 626 -41.81 -5.42 -16.81
CA LEU A 626 -42.51 -5.98 -15.66
C LEU A 626 -42.45 -4.98 -14.49
N LEU A 627 -43.60 -4.53 -14.00
CA LEU A 627 -43.70 -3.63 -12.84
C LEU A 627 -44.29 -4.38 -11.65
N ASP A 628 -43.58 -4.40 -10.51
CA ASP A 628 -44.08 -4.98 -9.26
C ASP A 628 -44.44 -3.87 -8.27
N ASP A 629 -45.74 -3.71 -8.09
CA ASP A 629 -46.41 -2.81 -7.15
C ASP A 629 -46.06 -1.32 -7.29
N PRO A 630 -46.33 -0.69 -8.46
CA PRO A 630 -45.92 0.68 -8.74
C PRO A 630 -46.72 1.75 -7.97
N VAL A 631 -47.81 1.39 -7.30
CA VAL A 631 -48.84 2.30 -6.75
C VAL A 631 -48.61 2.68 -5.27
N GLN A 632 -47.54 2.17 -4.66
CA GLN A 632 -47.30 2.38 -3.23
C GLN A 632 -47.11 3.85 -2.86
N ALA A 633 -47.68 4.26 -1.72
CA ALA A 633 -47.63 5.62 -1.19
C ALA A 633 -48.20 6.72 -2.13
N MET A 634 -48.92 6.33 -3.19
CA MET A 634 -49.61 7.26 -4.08
C MET A 634 -51.04 7.53 -3.62
N ASP A 635 -51.47 8.77 -3.75
CA ASP A 635 -52.86 9.20 -3.70
C ASP A 635 -53.63 8.84 -4.98
N THR A 636 -54.95 9.08 -4.98
CA THR A 636 -55.84 8.65 -6.08
C THR A 636 -55.55 9.34 -7.41
N GLU A 637 -55.25 10.64 -7.44
CA GLU A 637 -55.00 11.36 -8.71
C GLU A 637 -53.65 10.94 -9.32
N THR A 638 -52.61 10.71 -8.51
CA THR A 638 -51.33 10.15 -9.00
C THR A 638 -51.55 8.75 -9.59
N VAL A 639 -52.44 7.93 -9.00
CA VAL A 639 -52.82 6.63 -9.56
C VAL A 639 -53.50 6.79 -10.93
N GLU A 640 -54.37 7.79 -11.12
CA GLU A 640 -55.00 8.08 -12.42
C GLU A 640 -53.97 8.53 -13.47
N GLY A 641 -53.07 9.43 -13.08
CA GLY A 641 -51.95 9.86 -13.91
C GLY A 641 -51.08 8.67 -14.34
N LEU A 642 -50.76 7.79 -13.38
CA LEU A 642 -50.02 6.55 -13.62
C LEU A 642 -50.76 5.61 -14.57
N ALA A 643 -52.07 5.42 -14.39
CA ALA A 643 -52.89 4.61 -15.30
C ALA A 643 -52.80 5.13 -16.74
N THR A 644 -52.86 6.44 -16.93
CA THR A 644 -52.75 7.10 -18.24
C THR A 644 -51.36 6.90 -18.86
N VAL A 645 -50.30 7.09 -18.07
CA VAL A 645 -48.91 6.88 -18.53
C VAL A 645 -48.67 5.42 -18.91
N LEU A 646 -49.11 4.47 -18.08
CA LEU A 646 -48.96 3.03 -18.37
C LEU A 646 -49.74 2.63 -19.63
N ALA A 647 -50.96 3.15 -19.82
CA ALA A 647 -51.72 2.88 -21.03
C ALA A 647 -51.01 3.45 -22.28
N GLU A 648 -50.42 4.64 -22.18
CA GLU A 648 -49.65 5.26 -23.27
C GLU A 648 -48.42 4.42 -23.63
N VAL A 649 -47.57 4.11 -22.64
CA VAL A 649 -46.38 3.29 -22.86
C VAL A 649 -46.78 1.89 -23.36
N GLY A 650 -47.90 1.35 -22.87
CA GLY A 650 -48.51 0.10 -23.30
C GLY A 650 -48.88 0.06 -24.79
N ARG A 651 -49.08 1.20 -25.46
CA ARG A 651 -49.31 1.23 -26.92
C ARG A 651 -48.05 0.87 -27.70
N HIS A 652 -46.88 1.05 -27.11
CA HIS A 652 -45.59 0.86 -27.77
C HIS A 652 -44.81 -0.35 -27.23
N ARG A 653 -45.06 -0.72 -25.97
CA ARG A 653 -44.36 -1.79 -25.24
C ARG A 653 -45.37 -2.70 -24.53
N GLN A 654 -44.96 -3.93 -24.25
CA GLN A 654 -45.72 -4.87 -23.46
C GLN A 654 -45.50 -4.56 -21.97
N LEU A 655 -46.51 -4.03 -21.30
CA LEU A 655 -46.45 -3.76 -19.86
C LEU A 655 -47.20 -4.83 -19.10
N ILE A 656 -46.55 -5.39 -18.09
CA ILE A 656 -47.16 -6.34 -17.17
C ILE A 656 -46.99 -5.78 -15.77
N VAL A 657 -48.10 -5.36 -15.16
CA VAL A 657 -48.12 -4.70 -13.86
C VAL A 657 -48.72 -5.65 -12.84
N PHE A 658 -47.97 -6.00 -11.80
CA PHE A 658 -48.51 -6.61 -10.60
C PHE A 658 -48.86 -5.52 -9.60
N THR A 659 -50.06 -5.56 -9.02
CA THR A 659 -50.45 -4.61 -7.98
C THR A 659 -51.38 -5.27 -6.97
N HIS A 660 -51.30 -4.85 -5.72
CA HIS A 660 -52.34 -5.17 -4.73
C HIS A 660 -53.40 -4.07 -4.59
N ASP A 661 -53.12 -2.91 -5.17
CA ASP A 661 -53.96 -1.73 -5.10
C ASP A 661 -55.00 -1.74 -6.21
N THR A 662 -56.28 -1.84 -5.83
CA THR A 662 -57.41 -1.87 -6.77
C THR A 662 -57.65 -0.50 -7.41
N ARG A 663 -57.15 0.60 -6.84
CA ARG A 663 -57.32 1.95 -7.40
C ARG A 663 -56.77 2.07 -8.81
N LEU A 664 -55.71 1.31 -9.16
CA LEU A 664 -55.15 1.30 -10.51
C LEU A 664 -56.08 0.62 -11.51
N SER A 665 -56.62 -0.56 -11.18
CA SER A 665 -57.62 -1.23 -12.03
C SER A 665 -58.90 -0.41 -12.16
N ASP A 666 -59.32 0.24 -11.07
CA ASP A 666 -60.50 1.10 -11.06
C ASP A 666 -60.30 2.35 -11.92
N ALA A 667 -59.10 2.95 -11.88
CA ALA A 667 -58.73 4.08 -12.73
C ALA A 667 -58.71 3.70 -14.21
N LEU A 668 -58.11 2.56 -14.57
CA LEU A 668 -58.08 2.07 -15.96
C LEU A 668 -59.49 1.86 -16.53
N ARG A 669 -60.39 1.26 -15.73
CA ARG A 669 -61.79 1.06 -16.11
C ARG A 669 -62.55 2.38 -16.23
N ARG A 670 -62.43 3.25 -15.21
CA ARG A 670 -63.11 4.57 -15.17
C ARG A 670 -62.71 5.46 -16.33
N LEU A 671 -61.43 5.49 -16.69
CA LEU A 671 -60.88 6.32 -17.76
C LEU A 671 -61.02 5.68 -19.16
N GLY A 672 -61.55 4.45 -19.26
CA GLY A 672 -61.71 3.75 -20.55
C GLY A 672 -60.39 3.42 -21.23
N LEU A 673 -59.32 3.20 -20.46
CA LEU A 673 -57.99 2.93 -20.98
C LEU A 673 -57.82 1.44 -21.34
N PRO A 674 -57.18 1.11 -22.49
CA PRO A 674 -57.05 -0.28 -22.94
C PRO A 674 -56.09 -1.05 -22.03
N ALA A 675 -56.63 -2.01 -21.26
CA ALA A 675 -55.85 -2.91 -20.42
C ALA A 675 -56.55 -4.26 -20.22
N ALA A 676 -55.77 -5.34 -20.15
CA ALA A 676 -56.24 -6.65 -19.72
C ALA A 676 -56.06 -6.79 -18.20
N ILE A 677 -57.17 -6.87 -17.45
CA ILE A 677 -57.13 -6.99 -15.98
C ILE A 677 -57.41 -8.44 -15.58
N ARG A 678 -56.50 -9.04 -14.82
CA ARG A 678 -56.63 -10.42 -14.30
C ARG A 678 -56.40 -10.45 -12.81
N THR A 679 -57.03 -11.41 -12.13
CA THR A 679 -56.90 -11.56 -10.68
C THR A 679 -56.04 -12.78 -10.36
N ILE A 680 -55.06 -12.62 -9.46
CA ILE A 680 -54.24 -13.70 -8.94
C ILE A 680 -54.67 -14.08 -7.53
N ASN A 681 -54.94 -15.37 -7.35
CA ASN A 681 -55.44 -15.94 -6.11
C ASN A 681 -54.44 -16.93 -5.54
N ARG A 682 -54.45 -17.06 -4.20
CA ARG A 682 -53.67 -18.05 -3.46
C ARG A 682 -54.50 -18.63 -2.33
N ASP A 683 -54.47 -19.94 -2.17
CA ASP A 683 -55.08 -20.66 -1.04
C ASP A 683 -54.04 -21.34 -0.14
N ALA A 684 -54.51 -22.25 0.71
CA ALA A 684 -53.68 -23.09 1.55
C ALA A 684 -52.64 -23.87 0.73
N MET A 685 -51.49 -24.18 1.35
CA MET A 685 -50.40 -24.92 0.70
C MET A 685 -49.73 -24.20 -0.48
N SER A 686 -49.88 -22.88 -0.59
CA SER A 686 -49.21 -22.07 -1.62
C SER A 686 -49.60 -22.45 -3.05
N ASN A 687 -50.83 -22.91 -3.26
CA ASN A 687 -51.36 -23.11 -4.59
C ASN A 687 -51.89 -21.76 -5.12
N VAL A 688 -51.50 -21.43 -6.37
CA VAL A 688 -51.67 -20.10 -6.96
C VAL A 688 -52.26 -20.25 -8.36
N TRP A 689 -53.34 -19.52 -8.65
CA TRP A 689 -54.00 -19.55 -9.95
C TRP A 689 -54.55 -18.18 -10.35
N LEU A 690 -54.82 -18.03 -11.64
CA LEU A 690 -55.48 -16.85 -12.20
C LEU A 690 -56.99 -17.06 -12.33
N SER A 691 -57.74 -15.99 -12.12
CA SER A 691 -59.11 -15.85 -12.59
C SER A 691 -59.20 -14.60 -13.46
N ASP A 692 -59.95 -14.66 -14.56
CA ASP A 692 -60.28 -13.46 -15.31
C ASP A 692 -61.09 -12.52 -14.40
N GLY A 693 -60.76 -11.23 -14.38
CA GLY A 693 -61.52 -10.26 -13.60
C GLY A 693 -62.89 -10.07 -14.24
N ASP A 694 -63.96 -10.10 -13.45
CA ASP A 694 -65.33 -9.85 -13.94
C ASP A 694 -65.34 -8.59 -14.83
N ALA A 695 -65.88 -8.78 -16.04
CA ALA A 695 -65.96 -7.80 -17.11
C ALA A 695 -66.84 -6.60 -16.75
#